data_AF-A0A7V3QK82-F1
#
_entry.id   AF-A0A7V3QK82-F1
#
_cell.length_a   1.000
_cell.length_b   1.000
_cell.length_c   1.000
_cell.angle_alpha   90.00
_cell.angle_beta   90.00
_cell.angle_gamma   90.00
#
_symmetry.space_group_name_H-M   'P 1'
#
loop_
_entity.id
_entity.type
_entity.pdbx_description
1 polymer ?
#
loop_
_entity_poly.entity_id
_entity_poly.type
_entity_poly.pdbx_seq_one_letter_code
_entity_poly.pdbx_strand_id
1 'polypeptide(L)'
;MRRFLLTFLLVMIFPLFLFGVSVREIKELGLSATLLDDGNVEIKTPYIKFTVSPKNGGRIMSAIDLKTGQEMVETFNENDPKTGGSFYDVLDFLWPGTAERQYALENWGVSTDKKEAFVQVSYTIGDESEKAKGLRVRKYFKVNSMDPRIEATVTVENVSWEEKKFSYWHQTRPILGNVSNTNKTIYLDIQGESGTINFEPGSGGRGDILTEGNYFGFISPFSSNSLLIVVDPNSVSKFWTWHDVKLPTFDIIFKEVKLAPGEKKTYSIDWAILPSLPFISYADKKTGLVVGLNVYDVSTSKATIDFLVSAYKSEILNQMDKLYVVFTFEDSLGKVISQLTETNVFAILPYSIDKKSIKVNLPNVRGGYYYIRSSVFDSGGNLLFSTRKSIKIGQITIPNFDKKLRVAFIWTLHQPLWDDPKKVKQNISSFLPIYSKIVELYSKRNTPVSISMTGSLLYQLAYYYPKQLADFKKLFQGKNVELLLTSFSYSLLPFINDEEVYRSITLDRDFKDNYLGIQGIQGVWLPEMAFSENIIKPLLRYGASWIALADMAVDNGYAGMGLDYHIPYRILSKFGPINAIIVDTKASRILYKKTDRSIDEFIQYLISINENNKGDAIIAIADNGESIGDGIFMNKLLDALEKIPWIRIVKASDVFKETTPIKDLLAEKISGSWYYDPEEKKSSFRLWFDSKTKKEMWDLCESTAKDVIKVMDSFKQAEDVGVDTSYPSYLYDSAWRHLIIARDSGWIWMGSQVGVDRIKSELNQSKFYLKDIYDSLISSIRGTIPKNAPRFTDNATNISAADFENIKSSAKDKILDVSSFVVKPKNPSASSFISVKVVMGDIYEFLDFSKAKAIFSINGEPKYFEKPVNFEYNGEIIVNLGIPTTEKASVDVYFLFESFSKKKQLVGPFTLKVE
;
A
#
# COMPACT_ATOMS: atom_id res chain seq x y z
N MET A 1 34.58 -76.03 4.21
CA MET A 1 33.59 -75.12 4.86
C MET A 1 34.17 -74.30 6.02
N ARG A 2 34.86 -74.86 7.04
CA ARG A 2 35.47 -74.07 8.14
C ARG A 2 36.57 -73.05 7.73
N ARG A 3 37.29 -73.28 6.63
CA ARG A 3 38.29 -72.31 6.10
C ARG A 3 37.71 -71.18 5.25
N PHE A 4 36.49 -71.31 4.73
CA PHE A 4 35.85 -70.27 3.92
C PHE A 4 35.10 -69.25 4.79
N LEU A 5 34.59 -69.68 5.96
CA LEU A 5 33.97 -68.79 6.94
C LEU A 5 34.99 -67.88 7.66
N LEU A 6 36.22 -68.35 7.86
CA LEU A 6 37.25 -67.55 8.56
C LEU A 6 37.81 -66.42 7.68
N THR A 7 37.93 -66.63 6.36
CA THR A 7 38.38 -65.58 5.44
C THR A 7 37.29 -64.53 5.17
N PHE A 8 36.01 -64.93 5.20
CA PHE A 8 34.91 -63.97 5.05
C PHE A 8 34.66 -63.15 6.34
N LEU A 9 34.96 -63.70 7.52
CA LEU A 9 34.87 -62.95 8.79
C LEU A 9 36.06 -61.98 8.99
N LEU A 10 37.26 -62.32 8.50
CA LEU A 10 38.44 -61.44 8.65
C LEU A 10 38.45 -60.24 7.71
N VAL A 11 37.73 -60.29 6.58
CA VAL A 11 37.58 -59.14 5.66
C VAL A 11 36.47 -58.17 6.09
N MET A 12 35.59 -58.57 7.02
CA MET A 12 34.50 -57.73 7.52
C MET A 12 34.75 -57.13 8.93
N ILE A 13 35.89 -57.41 9.58
CA ILE A 13 36.19 -56.96 10.96
C ILE A 13 37.38 -55.97 11.04
N PHE A 14 37.98 -55.57 9.91
CA PHE A 14 38.96 -54.47 9.85
C PHE A 14 38.55 -53.50 8.73
N PRO A 15 38.00 -52.30 9.04
CA PRO A 15 38.57 -51.34 9.97
C PRO A 15 37.52 -50.80 10.98
N LEU A 16 37.65 -51.17 12.26
CA LEU A 16 36.85 -50.55 13.32
C LEU A 16 37.67 -49.92 14.45
N PHE A 17 39.00 -49.93 14.37
CA PHE A 17 39.86 -49.28 15.37
C PHE A 17 41.12 -48.68 14.75
N LEU A 18 40.92 -47.70 13.86
CA LEU A 18 41.81 -46.56 13.65
C LEU A 18 40.91 -45.38 13.26
N PHE A 19 40.00 -44.97 14.16
CA PHE A 19 39.38 -43.65 14.08
C PHE A 19 40.41 -42.61 14.52
N GLY A 20 41.52 -42.53 13.77
CA GLY A 20 42.33 -41.32 13.77
C GLY A 20 41.45 -40.24 13.16
N VAL A 21 41.40 -39.08 13.82
CA VAL A 21 40.78 -37.85 13.31
C VAL A 21 41.10 -37.75 11.82
N SER A 22 40.10 -37.90 10.96
CA SER A 22 40.31 -37.82 9.53
C SER A 22 40.57 -36.35 9.20
N VAL A 23 41.84 -35.97 9.18
CA VAL A 23 42.26 -34.64 8.75
C VAL A 23 42.51 -34.70 7.25
N ARG A 24 41.81 -33.87 6.49
CA ARG A 24 42.13 -33.59 5.08
C ARG A 24 42.79 -32.22 5.05
N GLU A 25 44.12 -32.21 5.02
CA GLU A 25 44.92 -30.98 5.08
C GLU A 25 45.83 -30.86 3.86
N ILE A 26 45.96 -29.62 3.38
CA ILE A 26 46.96 -29.21 2.40
C ILE A 26 47.82 -28.15 3.06
N LYS A 27 48.89 -28.61 3.72
CA LYS A 27 49.80 -27.77 4.52
C LYS A 27 50.36 -26.58 3.74
N GLU A 28 50.65 -26.79 2.46
CA GLU A 28 51.21 -25.75 1.57
C GLU A 28 50.29 -24.53 1.42
N LEU A 29 48.98 -24.71 1.50
CA LEU A 29 47.98 -23.65 1.32
C LEU A 29 47.28 -23.25 2.63
N GLY A 30 47.71 -23.82 3.77
CA GLY A 30 47.06 -23.59 5.06
C GLY A 30 45.57 -23.98 5.07
N LEU A 31 45.17 -24.92 4.21
CA LEU A 31 43.79 -25.29 3.98
C LEU A 31 43.51 -26.65 4.61
N SER A 32 42.52 -26.73 5.50
CA SER A 32 42.13 -27.99 6.13
C SER A 32 40.63 -28.07 6.34
N ALA A 33 40.09 -29.29 6.25
CA ALA A 33 38.80 -29.65 6.79
C ALA A 33 38.99 -30.84 7.74
N THR A 34 38.42 -30.74 8.94
CA THR A 34 38.61 -31.70 10.02
C THR A 34 37.26 -32.05 10.62
N LEU A 35 36.91 -33.33 10.60
CA LEU A 35 35.77 -33.85 11.36
C LEU A 35 36.19 -34.00 12.83
N LEU A 36 35.55 -33.24 13.71
CA LEU A 36 35.79 -33.24 15.15
C LEU A 36 35.08 -34.43 15.83
N ASP A 37 35.51 -34.77 17.05
CA ASP A 37 34.97 -35.90 17.82
C ASP A 37 33.47 -35.74 18.15
N ASP A 38 32.99 -34.50 18.23
CA ASP A 38 31.58 -34.16 18.45
C ASP A 38 30.74 -34.25 17.16
N GLY A 39 31.33 -34.58 16.01
CA GLY A 39 30.68 -34.66 14.70
C GLY A 39 30.53 -33.33 13.97
N ASN A 40 31.06 -32.23 14.52
CA ASN A 40 31.17 -30.96 13.84
C ASN A 40 32.33 -30.99 12.83
N VAL A 41 32.27 -30.12 11.82
CA VAL A 41 33.33 -29.99 10.82
C VAL A 41 34.00 -28.63 10.98
N GLU A 42 35.27 -28.63 11.38
CA GLU A 42 36.11 -27.44 11.38
C GLU A 42 36.75 -27.27 10.00
N ILE A 43 36.60 -26.10 9.41
CA ILE A 43 37.25 -25.71 8.17
C ILE A 43 38.18 -24.53 8.45
N LYS A 44 39.39 -24.60 7.91
CA LYS A 44 40.44 -23.61 8.13
C LYS A 44 41.12 -23.23 6.82
N THR A 45 41.36 -21.95 6.63
CA THR A 45 42.21 -21.36 5.59
C THR A 45 43.35 -20.57 6.26
N PRO A 46 44.25 -19.91 5.50
CA PRO A 46 45.18 -18.94 6.10
C PRO A 46 44.50 -17.75 6.78
N TYR A 47 43.23 -17.48 6.46
CA TYR A 47 42.54 -16.26 6.91
C TYR A 47 41.37 -16.52 7.86
N ILE A 48 40.62 -17.61 7.66
CA ILE A 48 39.40 -17.89 8.43
C ILE A 48 39.44 -19.31 8.96
N LYS A 49 38.94 -19.48 10.18
CA LYS A 49 38.61 -20.79 10.74
C LYS A 49 37.16 -20.78 11.16
N PHE A 50 36.33 -21.70 10.68
CA PHE A 50 34.93 -21.78 11.09
C PHE A 50 34.49 -23.23 11.29
N THR A 51 33.52 -23.43 12.17
CA THR A 51 33.02 -24.76 12.53
C THR A 51 31.55 -24.89 12.15
N VAL A 52 31.18 -25.92 11.40
CA VAL A 52 29.77 -26.22 11.04
C VAL A 52 29.28 -27.41 11.86
N SER A 53 28.08 -27.30 12.44
CA SER A 53 27.46 -28.37 13.22
C SER A 53 26.29 -29.02 12.48
N PRO A 54 26.46 -30.25 11.95
CA PRO A 54 25.34 -31.04 11.44
C PRO A 54 24.28 -31.30 12.51
N LYS A 55 24.68 -31.47 13.79
CA LYS A 55 23.75 -31.71 14.91
C LYS A 55 22.81 -30.53 15.15
N ASN A 56 23.30 -29.31 14.96
CA ASN A 56 22.54 -28.09 15.17
C ASN A 56 22.13 -27.47 13.83
N GLY A 57 21.40 -28.21 12.99
CA GLY A 57 20.80 -27.65 11.79
C GLY A 57 21.78 -27.36 10.64
N GLY A 58 23.05 -27.75 10.75
CA GLY A 58 24.08 -27.28 9.80
C GLY A 58 24.51 -25.83 10.04
N ARG A 59 24.39 -25.31 11.26
CA ARG A 59 24.79 -23.94 11.64
C ARG A 59 26.30 -23.76 11.67
N ILE A 60 26.76 -22.52 11.48
CA ILE A 60 28.14 -22.11 11.79
C ILE A 60 28.20 -21.80 13.29
N MET A 61 28.94 -22.60 14.06
CA MET A 61 29.06 -22.51 15.52
C MET A 61 30.10 -21.50 15.98
N SER A 62 31.14 -21.31 15.17
CA SER A 62 32.24 -20.38 15.37
C SER A 62 32.77 -19.94 14.02
N ALA A 63 33.26 -18.71 13.92
CA ALA A 63 34.03 -18.26 12.77
C ALA A 63 35.02 -17.21 13.24
N ILE A 64 36.31 -17.51 13.10
CA ILE A 64 37.42 -16.74 13.63
C ILE A 64 38.22 -16.19 12.47
N ASP A 65 38.47 -14.89 12.50
CA ASP A 65 39.49 -14.25 11.69
C ASP A 65 40.87 -14.61 12.25
N LEU A 66 41.63 -15.42 11.51
CA LEU A 66 42.94 -15.91 11.96
C LEU A 66 44.02 -14.82 11.96
N LYS A 67 43.80 -13.70 11.27
CA LYS A 67 44.74 -12.57 11.27
C LYS A 67 44.61 -11.74 12.54
N THR A 68 43.39 -11.51 13.01
CA THR A 68 43.12 -10.68 14.19
C THR A 68 42.87 -11.49 15.46
N GLY A 69 42.58 -12.79 15.33
CA GLY A 69 42.12 -13.65 16.41
C GLY A 69 40.68 -13.38 16.83
N GLN A 70 39.95 -12.53 16.12
CA GLN A 70 38.60 -12.11 16.50
C GLN A 70 37.56 -13.17 16.11
N GLU A 71 36.70 -13.52 17.05
CA GLU A 71 35.48 -14.29 16.81
C GLU A 71 34.44 -13.39 16.12
N MET A 72 33.96 -13.81 14.96
CA MET A 72 32.97 -13.11 14.15
C MET A 72 31.54 -13.56 14.44
N VAL A 73 31.38 -14.62 15.22
CA VAL A 73 30.12 -15.29 15.53
C VAL A 73 29.93 -15.30 17.04
N GLU A 74 28.78 -14.86 17.54
CA GLU A 74 28.50 -15.03 18.96
C GLU A 74 28.48 -16.52 19.26
N THR A 75 29.38 -16.98 20.13
CA THR A 75 29.47 -18.40 20.50
C THR A 75 28.09 -18.89 20.91
N PHE A 76 27.60 -19.91 20.20
CA PHE A 76 26.32 -20.54 20.50
C PHE A 76 26.30 -20.97 21.97
N ASN A 77 25.28 -20.52 22.72
CA ASN A 77 25.08 -20.99 24.08
C ASN A 77 24.23 -22.26 24.04
N GLU A 78 24.87 -23.42 24.21
CA GLU A 78 24.18 -24.71 24.23
C GLU A 78 23.07 -24.80 25.30
N ASN A 79 23.16 -23.98 26.35
CA ASN A 79 22.20 -23.97 27.46
C ASN A 79 20.94 -23.12 27.18
N ASP A 80 20.93 -22.32 26.12
CA ASP A 80 19.77 -21.56 25.70
C ASP A 80 19.70 -21.55 24.17
N PRO A 81 19.06 -22.57 23.56
CA PRO A 81 18.95 -22.68 22.10
C PRO A 81 18.17 -21.55 21.43
N LYS A 82 17.65 -20.58 22.20
CA LYS A 82 17.05 -19.32 21.73
C LYS A 82 18.02 -18.13 21.76
N THR A 83 19.12 -18.20 22.54
CA THR A 83 20.15 -17.15 22.63
C THR A 83 21.50 -17.64 22.13
N GLY A 84 22.09 -16.88 21.20
CA GLY A 84 23.46 -17.10 20.71
C GLY A 84 23.54 -17.79 19.34
N GLY A 85 24.34 -17.20 18.47
CA GLY A 85 24.67 -17.65 17.13
C GLY A 85 24.41 -16.57 16.07
N SER A 86 25.44 -15.82 15.67
CA SER A 86 25.45 -15.28 14.30
C SER A 86 25.36 -16.49 13.35
N PHE A 87 24.68 -16.39 12.20
CA PHE A 87 24.39 -17.53 11.30
C PHE A 87 23.37 -18.57 11.83
N TYR A 88 22.33 -18.10 12.55
CA TYR A 88 21.29 -18.93 13.20
C TYR A 88 20.65 -19.96 12.26
N ASP A 89 20.41 -19.58 11.00
CA ASP A 89 20.15 -20.51 9.92
C ASP A 89 20.37 -19.80 8.57
N VAL A 90 21.15 -20.40 7.66
CA VAL A 90 21.26 -19.90 6.28
C VAL A 90 19.90 -19.99 5.56
N LEU A 91 19.00 -20.88 6.02
CA LEU A 91 17.64 -21.03 5.51
C LEU A 91 16.76 -21.83 6.48
N ASP A 92 15.73 -21.19 7.06
CA ASP A 92 14.74 -21.84 7.93
C ASP A 92 13.32 -21.85 7.31
N PHE A 93 12.67 -23.01 7.39
CA PHE A 93 11.29 -23.24 6.93
C PHE A 93 10.27 -23.28 8.08
N LEU A 94 10.74 -23.43 9.32
CA LEU A 94 9.92 -23.61 10.50
C LEU A 94 10.51 -22.73 11.58
N TRP A 95 9.80 -21.72 12.08
CA TRP A 95 10.25 -21.06 13.30
C TRP A 95 9.64 -21.73 14.52
N PRO A 96 10.42 -22.20 15.51
CA PRO A 96 11.90 -22.25 15.62
C PRO A 96 12.53 -23.61 15.16
N GLY A 97 11.89 -24.33 14.25
CA GLY A 97 11.95 -25.78 14.11
C GLY A 97 12.94 -26.45 13.14
N THR A 98 13.56 -25.84 12.11
CA THR A 98 14.57 -26.60 11.31
C THR A 98 16.00 -26.42 11.81
N ALA A 99 16.28 -25.30 12.46
CA ALA A 99 17.59 -24.99 12.98
C ALA A 99 17.98 -25.88 14.20
N GLU A 100 17.01 -26.50 14.88
CA GLU A 100 17.22 -27.46 15.99
C GLU A 100 17.36 -28.92 15.51
N ARG A 101 17.31 -29.17 14.19
CA ARG A 101 17.30 -30.53 13.64
C ARG A 101 18.69 -31.02 13.32
N GLN A 102 18.89 -32.32 13.48
CA GLN A 102 20.11 -32.97 13.03
C GLN A 102 20.09 -33.13 11.51
N TYR A 103 21.01 -32.45 10.84
CA TYR A 103 21.29 -32.63 9.42
C TYR A 103 22.25 -33.82 9.23
N ALA A 104 22.09 -34.53 8.13
CA ALA A 104 23.05 -35.52 7.67
C ALA A 104 24.29 -34.81 7.12
N LEU A 105 25.48 -35.24 7.55
CA LEU A 105 26.73 -34.80 6.95
C LEU A 105 26.94 -35.56 5.63
N GLU A 106 26.71 -34.88 4.50
CA GLU A 106 26.74 -35.48 3.16
C GLU A 106 28.17 -35.59 2.63
N ASN A 107 28.94 -34.50 2.77
CA ASN A 107 30.29 -34.42 2.25
C ASN A 107 31.09 -33.35 2.98
N TRP A 108 32.40 -33.51 3.07
CA TRP A 108 33.31 -32.48 3.56
C TRP A 108 34.73 -32.80 3.11
N GLY A 109 35.59 -31.79 3.02
CA GLY A 109 36.98 -31.99 2.64
C GLY A 109 37.59 -30.79 1.98
N VAL A 110 38.67 -31.06 1.26
CA VAL A 110 39.36 -30.10 0.41
C VAL A 110 39.13 -30.50 -1.04
N SER A 111 38.86 -29.52 -1.92
CA SER A 111 38.59 -29.72 -3.33
C SER A 111 39.78 -30.37 -4.06
N THR A 112 39.50 -31.01 -5.20
CA THR A 112 40.51 -31.71 -6.02
C THR A 112 41.55 -30.76 -6.62
N ASP A 113 41.15 -29.52 -6.93
CA ASP A 113 42.05 -28.46 -7.38
C ASP A 113 42.82 -27.80 -6.23
N LYS A 114 42.59 -28.27 -4.99
CA LYS A 114 43.26 -27.87 -3.75
C LYS A 114 43.04 -26.41 -3.35
N LYS A 115 42.05 -25.73 -3.92
CA LYS A 115 41.82 -24.30 -3.67
C LYS A 115 40.74 -24.01 -2.65
N GLU A 116 39.84 -24.96 -2.39
CA GLU A 116 38.66 -24.77 -1.56
C GLU A 116 38.54 -25.84 -0.47
N ALA A 117 38.10 -25.46 0.72
CA ALA A 117 37.64 -26.40 1.74
C ALA A 117 36.14 -26.22 1.94
N PHE A 118 35.42 -27.32 2.14
CA PHE A 118 33.97 -27.30 2.13
C PHE A 118 33.34 -28.31 3.10
N VAL A 119 32.09 -28.05 3.45
CA VAL A 119 31.20 -28.93 4.20
C VAL A 119 29.80 -28.83 3.62
N GLN A 120 29.17 -29.99 3.45
CA GLN A 120 27.83 -30.15 2.92
C GLN A 120 26.98 -30.95 3.91
N VAL A 121 25.84 -30.39 4.26
CA VAL A 121 24.87 -31.01 5.16
C VAL A 121 23.49 -30.98 4.54
N SER A 122 22.64 -31.96 4.82
CA SER A 122 21.27 -32.00 4.32
C SER A 122 20.23 -32.42 5.35
N TYR A 123 19.00 -31.99 5.12
CA TYR A 123 17.84 -32.38 5.92
C TYR A 123 16.63 -32.49 5.00
N THR A 124 15.83 -33.55 5.15
CA THR A 124 14.54 -33.67 4.46
C THR A 124 13.44 -33.43 5.47
N ILE A 125 12.59 -32.43 5.20
CA ILE A 125 11.50 -32.03 6.08
C ILE A 125 10.43 -33.12 6.07
N GLY A 126 10.14 -33.67 7.25
CA GLY A 126 9.12 -34.68 7.49
C GLY A 126 7.76 -34.08 7.85
N ASP A 127 7.06 -34.73 8.77
CA ASP A 127 5.71 -34.38 9.21
C ASP A 127 5.62 -33.11 10.06
N GLU A 128 6.77 -32.51 10.42
CA GLU A 128 6.84 -31.27 11.19
C GLU A 128 6.32 -30.03 10.44
N SER A 129 6.10 -30.12 9.12
CA SER A 129 5.50 -29.05 8.33
C SER A 129 4.70 -29.60 7.16
N GLU A 130 3.38 -29.61 7.25
CA GLU A 130 2.54 -30.04 6.12
C GLU A 130 2.85 -29.28 4.81
N LYS A 131 3.17 -27.98 4.92
CA LYS A 131 3.50 -27.16 3.74
C LYS A 131 4.87 -27.48 3.14
N ALA A 132 5.86 -27.83 3.97
CA ALA A 132 7.24 -28.04 3.54
C ALA A 132 7.65 -29.53 3.52
N LYS A 133 6.77 -30.44 3.93
CA LYS A 133 6.99 -31.89 3.95
C LYS A 133 7.41 -32.38 2.57
N GLY A 134 8.52 -33.11 2.53
CA GLY A 134 9.14 -33.60 1.31
C GLY A 134 9.99 -32.57 0.57
N LEU A 135 10.31 -31.42 1.19
CA LEU A 135 11.42 -30.59 0.74
C LEU A 135 12.72 -31.06 1.39
N ARG A 136 13.77 -31.21 0.58
CA ARG A 136 15.13 -31.46 1.03
C ARG A 136 15.94 -30.18 0.96
N VAL A 137 16.51 -29.79 2.09
CA VAL A 137 17.38 -28.65 2.27
C VAL A 137 18.81 -29.14 2.26
N ARG A 138 19.65 -28.62 1.38
CA ARG A 138 21.10 -28.87 1.38
C ARG A 138 21.81 -27.55 1.64
N LYS A 139 22.67 -27.50 2.66
CA LYS A 139 23.55 -26.37 2.94
C LYS A 139 24.97 -26.77 2.57
N TYR A 140 25.61 -25.97 1.74
CA TYR A 140 26.96 -26.18 1.25
C TYR A 140 27.77 -24.95 1.59
N PHE A 141 28.71 -25.09 2.53
CA PHE A 141 29.63 -24.02 2.91
C PHE A 141 30.99 -24.31 2.29
N LYS A 142 31.61 -23.30 1.69
CA LYS A 142 32.98 -23.38 1.23
C LYS A 142 33.76 -22.11 1.53
N VAL A 143 35.06 -22.27 1.62
CA VAL A 143 36.05 -21.18 1.74
C VAL A 143 37.15 -21.42 0.73
N ASN A 144 37.75 -20.35 0.24
CA ASN A 144 38.86 -20.40 -0.70
C ASN A 144 40.17 -20.04 0.03
N SER A 145 41.24 -20.75 -0.29
CA SER A 145 42.59 -20.53 0.27
C SER A 145 43.14 -19.12 0.05
N MET A 146 42.62 -18.39 -0.94
CA MET A 146 43.10 -17.07 -1.36
C MET A 146 42.39 -15.89 -0.67
N ASP A 147 41.44 -16.17 0.24
CA ASP A 147 40.16 -15.45 0.26
C ASP A 147 39.53 -15.52 1.68
N PRO A 148 39.49 -14.46 2.51
CA PRO A 148 38.73 -14.44 3.77
C PRO A 148 37.21 -14.34 3.54
N ARG A 149 36.65 -15.31 2.82
CA ARG A 149 35.21 -15.39 2.54
C ARG A 149 34.68 -16.79 2.80
N ILE A 150 33.54 -16.85 3.47
CA ILE A 150 32.69 -18.04 3.55
C ILE A 150 31.58 -17.86 2.52
N GLU A 151 31.47 -18.80 1.59
CA GLU A 151 30.35 -18.87 0.65
C GLU A 151 29.42 -19.98 1.12
N ALA A 152 28.17 -19.65 1.46
CA ALA A 152 27.12 -20.65 1.62
C ALA A 152 26.23 -20.69 0.40
N THR A 153 25.92 -21.91 -0.02
CA THR A 153 24.89 -22.21 -0.98
C THR A 153 23.83 -23.07 -0.31
N VAL A 154 22.57 -22.65 -0.38
CA VAL A 154 21.44 -23.45 0.07
C VAL A 154 20.63 -23.90 -1.13
N THR A 155 20.49 -25.21 -1.28
CA THR A 155 19.64 -25.81 -2.32
C THR A 155 18.41 -26.43 -1.68
N VAL A 156 17.25 -26.01 -2.14
CA VAL A 156 15.96 -26.60 -1.78
C VAL A 156 15.51 -27.46 -2.94
N GLU A 157 15.33 -28.76 -2.70
CA GLU A 157 14.86 -29.74 -3.66
C GLU A 157 13.48 -30.24 -3.24
N ASN A 158 12.52 -30.29 -4.16
CA ASN A 158 11.27 -30.97 -3.91
C ASN A 158 11.42 -32.47 -4.16
N VAL A 159 11.59 -33.25 -3.09
CA VAL A 159 11.70 -34.72 -3.15
C VAL A 159 10.34 -35.41 -2.99
N SER A 160 9.23 -34.66 -2.96
CA SER A 160 7.87 -35.19 -2.97
C SER A 160 7.33 -35.36 -4.39
N TRP A 161 6.19 -36.04 -4.52
CA TRP A 161 5.47 -36.21 -5.79
C TRP A 161 4.49 -35.07 -6.11
N GLU A 162 4.37 -34.06 -5.24
CA GLU A 162 3.45 -32.93 -5.41
C GLU A 162 4.21 -31.61 -5.59
N GLU A 163 3.65 -30.65 -6.31
CA GLU A 163 4.18 -29.28 -6.34
C GLU A 163 4.17 -28.68 -4.92
N LYS A 164 5.27 -28.04 -4.53
CA LYS A 164 5.38 -27.35 -3.24
C LYS A 164 5.43 -25.85 -3.43
N LYS A 165 4.66 -25.13 -2.61
CA LYS A 165 4.66 -23.68 -2.51
C LYS A 165 5.08 -23.27 -1.11
N PHE A 166 6.15 -22.49 -1.00
CA PHE A 166 6.67 -22.08 0.29
C PHE A 166 7.33 -20.71 0.23
N SER A 167 7.41 -20.05 1.38
CA SER A 167 8.29 -18.91 1.63
C SER A 167 9.26 -19.33 2.74
N TYR A 168 10.46 -18.79 2.74
CA TYR A 168 11.46 -19.10 3.76
C TYR A 168 12.22 -17.84 4.19
N TRP A 169 12.93 -17.97 5.31
CA TRP A 169 13.53 -16.87 6.05
C TRP A 169 15.01 -17.21 6.25
N HIS A 170 15.89 -16.22 6.11
CA HIS A 170 17.27 -16.32 6.53
C HIS A 170 17.48 -15.35 7.69
N GLN A 171 17.84 -15.86 8.85
CA GLN A 171 18.12 -15.01 10.00
C GLN A 171 19.63 -14.94 10.23
N THR A 172 20.16 -13.72 10.21
CA THR A 172 21.54 -13.44 10.60
C THR A 172 21.57 -12.52 11.82
N ARG A 173 22.41 -12.87 12.81
CA ARG A 173 22.60 -12.12 14.06
C ARG A 173 24.06 -11.72 14.22
N PRO A 174 24.60 -10.76 13.45
CA PRO A 174 26.02 -10.40 13.57
C PRO A 174 26.33 -9.92 15.00
N ILE A 175 27.53 -10.24 15.53
CA ILE A 175 28.02 -9.55 16.74
C ILE A 175 28.23 -8.08 16.39
N LEU A 176 27.25 -7.25 16.75
CA LEU A 176 27.45 -5.83 16.96
C LEU A 176 27.49 -5.70 18.48
N GLY A 177 28.66 -5.34 19.04
CA GLY A 177 28.91 -5.38 20.49
C GLY A 177 27.86 -4.66 21.35
N ASN A 178 27.92 -4.82 22.68
CA ASN A 178 27.00 -4.28 23.71
C ASN A 178 26.05 -3.17 23.21
N VAL A 179 24.82 -3.57 22.88
CA VAL A 179 23.79 -2.70 22.32
C VAL A 179 23.11 -1.94 23.47
N SER A 180 22.92 -0.63 23.35
CA SER A 180 22.18 0.17 24.33
C SER A 180 20.68 -0.15 24.29
N ASN A 181 20.03 -0.06 25.46
CA ASN A 181 18.67 -0.52 25.79
C ASN A 181 17.46 0.19 25.09
N THR A 182 17.55 0.59 23.83
CA THR A 182 16.46 1.33 23.15
C THR A 182 15.87 0.54 21.99
N ASN A 183 14.61 0.13 22.13
CA ASN A 183 13.84 -0.56 21.09
C ASN A 183 13.42 0.40 19.97
N LYS A 184 13.80 0.10 18.72
CA LYS A 184 13.15 0.63 17.51
C LYS A 184 13.06 -0.47 16.46
N THR A 185 11.86 -0.84 16.03
CA THR A 185 11.66 -1.68 14.84
C THR A 185 11.66 -0.78 13.61
N ILE A 186 12.49 -1.07 12.60
CA ILE A 186 12.52 -0.35 11.33
C ILE A 186 11.97 -1.28 10.24
N TYR A 187 10.94 -0.84 9.53
CA TYR A 187 10.39 -1.53 8.36
C TYR A 187 11.00 -0.93 7.11
N LEU A 188 11.51 -1.78 6.21
CA LEU A 188 12.00 -1.34 4.89
C LEU A 188 11.29 -2.14 3.81
N ASP A 189 10.42 -1.47 3.06
CA ASP A 189 9.83 -2.00 1.85
C ASP A 189 10.84 -1.81 0.70
N ILE A 190 11.06 -2.83 -0.13
CA ILE A 190 12.08 -2.82 -1.20
C ILE A 190 11.60 -2.00 -2.41
N GLN A 191 11.27 -0.73 -2.19
CA GLN A 191 10.88 0.22 -3.24
C GLN A 191 11.97 1.26 -3.52
N GLY A 192 13.19 0.80 -3.79
CA GLY A 192 14.11 1.58 -4.64
C GLY A 192 14.85 2.77 -4.02
N GLU A 193 14.73 3.08 -2.72
CA GLU A 193 15.57 4.11 -2.09
C GLU A 193 16.57 3.59 -1.04
N SER A 194 17.79 4.11 -1.11
CA SER A 194 18.83 3.93 -0.10
C SER A 194 18.48 4.66 1.20
N GLY A 195 18.40 3.94 2.32
CA GLY A 195 18.21 4.51 3.66
C GLY A 195 19.44 4.25 4.54
N THR A 196 19.96 5.28 5.19
CA THR A 196 20.98 5.12 6.25
C THR A 196 20.26 4.74 7.55
N ILE A 197 20.54 3.55 8.09
CA ILE A 197 20.15 3.21 9.46
C ILE A 197 21.24 3.80 10.38
N ASN A 198 20.90 4.91 11.03
CA ASN A 198 21.71 5.47 12.11
C ASN A 198 21.47 4.66 13.38
N PHE A 199 22.48 3.92 13.81
CA PHE A 199 22.55 3.33 15.15
C PHE A 199 22.78 4.46 16.17
N GLU A 200 22.16 4.40 17.34
CA GLU A 200 22.33 5.45 18.37
C GLU A 200 23.81 5.53 18.82
N PRO A 201 24.30 6.72 19.25
CA PRO A 201 25.66 6.90 19.74
C PRO A 201 25.93 5.96 20.93
N GLY A 202 26.67 4.87 20.69
CA GLY A 202 26.95 3.81 21.66
C GLY A 202 26.64 2.40 21.14
N SER A 203 25.76 2.27 20.14
CA SER A 203 25.57 1.04 19.39
C SER A 203 26.53 1.02 18.20
N GLY A 204 27.53 0.14 18.25
CA GLY A 204 28.60 0.11 17.27
C GLY A 204 28.16 -0.46 15.93
N GLY A 205 27.50 0.35 15.10
CA GLY A 205 27.24 0.01 13.70
C GLY A 205 26.92 1.24 12.86
N ARG A 206 27.27 1.24 11.58
CA ARG A 206 26.63 2.06 10.53
C ARG A 206 26.26 1.09 9.42
N GLY A 207 24.99 1.06 9.04
CA GLY A 207 24.48 0.21 7.95
C GLY A 207 23.66 1.08 7.00
N ASP A 208 24.13 1.23 5.77
CA ASP A 208 23.33 1.78 4.69
C ASP A 208 22.61 0.60 4.00
N ILE A 209 21.28 0.61 3.95
CA ILE A 209 20.50 -0.36 3.16
C ILE A 209 20.23 0.29 1.81
N LEU A 210 20.67 -0.38 0.75
CA LEU A 210 20.66 0.15 -0.61
C LEU A 210 19.85 -0.79 -1.48
N THR A 211 18.91 -0.22 -2.23
CA THR A 211 17.89 -0.93 -3.02
C THR A 211 18.24 -1.00 -4.51
N GLU A 212 19.27 -0.27 -4.96
CA GLU A 212 19.74 -0.29 -6.36
C GLU A 212 20.73 -1.44 -6.65
N GLY A 213 21.07 -2.25 -5.62
CA GLY A 213 21.73 -3.54 -5.74
C GLY A 213 21.35 -4.38 -4.53
N ASN A 214 21.06 -5.67 -4.69
CA ASN A 214 20.48 -6.46 -3.60
C ASN A 214 21.57 -7.08 -2.69
N TYR A 215 22.18 -6.29 -1.81
CA TYR A 215 23.23 -6.76 -0.89
C TYR A 215 23.14 -6.04 0.48
N PHE A 216 23.77 -6.60 1.51
CA PHE A 216 23.72 -6.10 2.90
C PHE A 216 25.12 -6.01 3.52
N GLY A 217 25.70 -4.80 3.56
CA GLY A 217 26.98 -4.59 4.23
C GLY A 217 26.82 -4.26 5.72
N PHE A 218 27.60 -4.91 6.60
CA PHE A 218 27.76 -4.51 8.00
C PHE A 218 29.16 -3.97 8.25
N ILE A 219 29.24 -2.86 8.99
CA ILE A 219 30.50 -2.34 9.50
C ILE A 219 30.43 -2.37 11.01
N SER A 220 31.25 -3.24 11.62
CA SER A 220 31.46 -3.23 13.07
C SER A 220 32.57 -2.21 13.39
N PRO A 221 32.32 -1.18 14.21
CA PRO A 221 33.28 -0.14 14.55
C PRO A 221 34.25 -0.53 15.66
N PHE A 222 34.10 -1.73 16.24
CA PHE A 222 34.98 -2.21 17.33
C PHE A 222 36.23 -2.94 16.84
N SER A 223 36.39 -3.15 15.53
CA SER A 223 37.55 -3.87 14.99
C SER A 223 38.16 -3.22 13.76
N SER A 224 39.40 -3.60 13.47
CA SER A 224 40.13 -3.25 12.26
C SER A 224 39.55 -3.87 10.98
N ASN A 225 38.42 -4.59 11.05
CA ASN A 225 37.81 -5.33 9.94
C ASN A 225 36.28 -5.10 9.86
N SER A 226 35.69 -5.36 8.70
CA SER A 226 34.27 -5.23 8.40
C SER A 226 33.72 -6.55 7.86
N LEU A 227 32.52 -6.94 8.31
CA LEU A 227 31.83 -8.14 7.85
C LEU A 227 30.83 -7.77 6.76
N LEU A 228 31.14 -8.13 5.52
CA LEU A 228 30.25 -7.94 4.38
C LEU A 228 29.35 -9.16 4.19
N ILE A 229 28.04 -8.96 3.99
CA ILE A 229 27.09 -10.01 3.62
C ILE A 229 26.49 -9.73 2.23
N VAL A 230 26.78 -10.57 1.24
CA VAL A 230 26.28 -10.40 -0.12
C VAL A 230 25.32 -11.51 -0.49
N VAL A 231 24.08 -11.15 -0.80
CA VAL A 231 22.99 -12.06 -1.14
C VAL A 231 22.69 -12.00 -2.64
N ASP A 232 22.10 -13.04 -3.21
CA ASP A 232 21.65 -13.00 -4.60
C ASP A 232 20.36 -12.15 -4.74
N PRO A 233 20.36 -11.08 -5.56
CA PRO A 233 19.20 -10.25 -5.86
C PRO A 233 17.94 -10.97 -6.28
N ASN A 234 18.07 -11.99 -7.10
CA ASN A 234 16.92 -12.63 -7.72
C ASN A 234 16.14 -13.51 -6.75
N SER A 235 16.66 -13.69 -5.54
CA SER A 235 16.15 -14.62 -4.56
C SER A 235 15.29 -13.93 -3.49
N VAL A 236 15.55 -12.65 -3.19
CA VAL A 236 14.94 -11.98 -2.02
C VAL A 236 13.61 -11.29 -2.37
N SER A 237 12.64 -11.35 -1.45
CA SER A 237 11.36 -10.61 -1.55
C SER A 237 11.27 -9.42 -0.62
N LYS A 238 11.75 -9.54 0.63
CA LYS A 238 11.66 -8.52 1.67
C LYS A 238 12.86 -8.63 2.62
N PHE A 239 13.23 -7.50 3.23
CA PHE A 239 14.19 -7.45 4.32
C PHE A 239 13.51 -6.96 5.60
N TRP A 240 13.79 -7.66 6.69
CA TRP A 240 13.22 -7.40 8.01
C TRP A 240 14.38 -7.19 8.98
N THR A 241 14.30 -6.16 9.81
CA THR A 241 15.25 -5.94 10.90
C THR A 241 14.49 -5.97 12.20
N TRP A 242 14.77 -6.95 13.06
CA TRP A 242 14.15 -7.05 14.37
C TRP A 242 15.20 -6.70 15.43
N HIS A 243 14.93 -5.63 16.16
CA HIS A 243 15.75 -5.17 17.27
C HIS A 243 15.16 -5.73 18.57
N ASP A 244 15.76 -6.81 19.07
CA ASP A 244 15.60 -7.20 20.47
C ASP A 244 16.66 -6.44 21.31
N VAL A 245 16.33 -6.11 22.56
CA VAL A 245 17.07 -5.25 23.51
C VAL A 245 18.53 -5.67 23.70
N LYS A 246 18.89 -6.90 23.30
CA LYS A 246 20.22 -7.49 23.50
C LYS A 246 20.98 -7.78 22.21
N LEU A 247 20.31 -7.98 21.07
CA LEU A 247 20.92 -8.47 19.82
C LEU A 247 20.16 -7.96 18.59
N PRO A 248 20.74 -7.10 17.72
CA PRO A 248 20.14 -6.79 16.43
C PRO A 248 20.11 -8.05 15.55
N THR A 249 18.91 -8.40 15.10
CA THR A 249 18.69 -9.54 14.20
C THR A 249 18.19 -9.03 12.84
N PHE A 250 18.68 -9.66 11.78
CA PHE A 250 18.27 -9.37 10.40
C PHE A 250 17.63 -10.61 9.81
N ASP A 251 16.40 -10.48 9.36
CA ASP A 251 15.65 -11.51 8.68
C ASP A 251 15.53 -11.15 7.20
N ILE A 252 16.04 -12.01 6.32
CA ILE A 252 15.87 -11.90 4.87
C ILE A 252 14.73 -12.84 4.49
N ILE A 253 13.63 -12.30 3.98
CA ILE A 253 12.48 -13.08 3.52
C ILE A 253 12.58 -13.21 2.00
N PHE A 254 12.52 -14.45 1.52
CA PHE A 254 12.64 -14.74 0.09
C PHE A 254 11.26 -14.79 -0.58
N LYS A 255 11.22 -14.71 -1.91
CA LYS A 255 9.93 -14.76 -2.66
C LYS A 255 9.23 -16.09 -2.41
N GLU A 256 7.90 -16.11 -2.48
CA GLU A 256 7.18 -17.38 -2.55
C GLU A 256 7.71 -18.15 -3.77
N VAL A 257 8.19 -19.38 -3.52
CA VAL A 257 8.75 -20.24 -4.54
C VAL A 257 7.81 -21.42 -4.76
N LYS A 258 7.58 -21.73 -6.03
CA LYS A 258 6.91 -22.96 -6.46
C LYS A 258 7.98 -23.91 -6.98
N LEU A 259 8.00 -25.14 -6.48
CA LEU A 259 8.88 -26.20 -6.96
C LEU A 259 8.06 -27.39 -7.42
N ALA A 260 8.18 -27.75 -8.70
CA ALA A 260 7.65 -29.00 -9.23
C ALA A 260 8.40 -30.21 -8.62
N PRO A 261 7.84 -31.44 -8.68
CA PRO A 261 8.54 -32.65 -8.25
C PRO A 261 9.92 -32.80 -8.90
N GLY A 262 10.96 -32.98 -8.08
CA GLY A 262 12.35 -33.07 -8.52
C GLY A 262 13.03 -31.73 -8.84
N GLU A 263 12.30 -30.62 -8.85
CA GLU A 263 12.86 -29.30 -9.09
C GLU A 263 13.75 -28.85 -7.92
N LYS A 264 14.81 -28.12 -8.26
CA LYS A 264 15.79 -27.57 -7.32
C LYS A 264 15.87 -26.07 -7.49
N LYS A 265 15.93 -25.37 -6.37
CA LYS A 265 16.25 -23.94 -6.35
C LYS A 265 17.42 -23.71 -5.41
N THR A 266 18.39 -22.96 -5.90
CA THR A 266 19.64 -22.71 -5.21
C THR A 266 19.77 -21.22 -4.91
N TYR A 267 20.20 -20.94 -3.70
CA TYR A 267 20.43 -19.60 -3.15
C TYR A 267 21.84 -19.53 -2.66
N SER A 268 22.48 -18.38 -2.74
CA SER A 268 23.86 -18.26 -2.32
C SER A 268 24.09 -16.95 -1.56
N ILE A 269 24.90 -17.04 -0.51
CA ILE A 269 25.24 -15.94 0.39
C ILE A 269 26.75 -15.95 0.59
N ASP A 270 27.38 -14.80 0.44
CA ASP A 270 28.82 -14.62 0.71
C ASP A 270 28.97 -13.83 2.00
N TRP A 271 29.79 -14.31 2.93
CA TRP A 271 30.29 -13.54 4.06
C TRP A 271 31.76 -13.29 3.86
N ALA A 272 32.16 -12.04 3.71
CA ALA A 272 33.55 -11.67 3.49
C ALA A 272 34.06 -10.76 4.60
N ILE A 273 35.30 -10.98 5.02
CA ILE A 273 36.01 -10.11 5.95
C ILE A 273 36.86 -9.16 5.13
N LEU A 274 36.62 -7.87 5.29
CA LEU A 274 37.38 -6.83 4.61
C LEU A 274 38.08 -5.94 5.63
N PRO A 275 39.29 -5.43 5.35
CA PRO A 275 39.96 -4.49 6.26
C PRO A 275 39.13 -3.21 6.39
N SER A 276 38.90 -2.75 7.62
CA SER A 276 38.27 -1.48 8.05
C SER A 276 37.56 -0.68 6.95
N LEU A 277 36.43 -1.18 6.43
CA LEU A 277 35.60 -0.42 5.50
C LEU A 277 34.89 0.68 6.29
N PRO A 278 35.18 1.97 6.05
CA PRO A 278 34.56 3.06 6.80
C PRO A 278 33.07 3.25 6.47
N PHE A 279 32.64 2.82 5.28
CA PHE A 279 31.26 2.88 4.78
C PHE A 279 31.11 1.95 3.57
N ILE A 280 29.90 1.43 3.32
CA ILE A 280 29.56 0.61 2.17
C ILE A 280 28.38 1.26 1.45
N SER A 281 28.50 1.43 0.14
CA SER A 281 27.48 2.03 -0.72
C SER A 281 27.10 1.15 -1.92
N TYR A 282 27.88 0.12 -2.23
CA TYR A 282 27.58 -0.91 -3.21
C TYR A 282 28.29 -2.22 -2.91
N ALA A 283 27.66 -3.37 -3.12
CA ALA A 283 28.35 -4.65 -3.25
C ALA A 283 27.62 -5.54 -4.25
N ASP A 284 28.32 -6.24 -5.13
CA ASP A 284 27.65 -7.12 -6.07
C ASP A 284 28.27 -8.50 -6.06
N LYS A 285 27.42 -9.51 -5.99
CA LYS A 285 27.85 -10.89 -5.98
C LYS A 285 28.46 -11.32 -7.30
N LYS A 286 27.93 -10.82 -8.41
CA LYS A 286 28.37 -11.23 -9.74
C LYS A 286 29.74 -10.65 -10.07
N THR A 287 29.93 -9.36 -9.84
CA THR A 287 31.21 -8.70 -10.02
C THR A 287 32.16 -8.94 -8.85
N GLY A 288 31.66 -9.35 -7.67
CA GLY A 288 32.37 -9.54 -6.40
C GLY A 288 33.16 -8.32 -5.91
N LEU A 289 32.65 -7.13 -6.25
CA LEU A 289 33.18 -5.84 -5.82
C LEU A 289 32.36 -5.30 -4.64
N VAL A 290 33.05 -4.57 -3.76
CA VAL A 290 32.45 -3.67 -2.77
C VAL A 290 32.93 -2.26 -3.06
N VAL A 291 32.01 -1.32 -2.96
CA VAL A 291 32.27 0.10 -3.08
C VAL A 291 31.70 0.83 -1.89
N GLY A 292 32.45 1.82 -1.42
CA GLY A 292 31.96 2.84 -0.52
C GLY A 292 31.95 4.18 -1.23
N LEU A 293 30.86 4.93 -1.05
CA LEU A 293 30.74 6.33 -1.43
C LEU A 293 30.39 7.15 -0.18
N ASN A 294 31.25 8.09 0.19
CA ASN A 294 30.96 9.06 1.23
C ASN A 294 31.26 10.47 0.77
N VAL A 295 30.49 11.41 1.28
CA VAL A 295 30.53 12.79 0.84
C VAL A 295 30.45 13.66 2.08
N TYR A 296 31.42 14.55 2.25
CA TYR A 296 31.56 15.42 3.40
C TYR A 296 32.18 16.76 2.98
N ASP A 297 32.37 17.66 3.95
CA ASP A 297 32.80 19.05 3.71
C ASP A 297 31.97 19.77 2.65
N VAL A 298 30.67 19.47 2.64
CA VAL A 298 29.75 19.93 1.60
C VAL A 298 29.33 21.37 1.85
N SER A 299 29.59 22.25 0.90
CA SER A 299 29.11 23.62 0.85
C SER A 299 28.46 23.91 -0.50
N THR A 300 28.00 25.14 -0.73
CA THR A 300 27.42 25.57 -2.01
C THR A 300 28.41 25.60 -3.17
N SER A 301 29.71 25.49 -2.90
CA SER A 301 30.77 25.59 -3.91
C SER A 301 31.74 24.41 -3.93
N LYS A 302 31.75 23.56 -2.91
CA LYS A 302 32.67 22.43 -2.82
C LYS A 302 32.05 21.22 -2.11
N ALA A 303 32.53 20.05 -2.46
CA ALA A 303 32.32 18.81 -1.71
C ALA A 303 33.59 17.97 -1.77
N THR A 304 33.84 17.18 -0.72
CA THR A 304 34.86 16.13 -0.75
C THR A 304 34.16 14.78 -0.88
N ILE A 305 34.50 14.02 -1.91
CA ILE A 305 34.05 12.65 -2.12
C ILE A 305 35.16 11.71 -1.67
N ASP A 306 34.89 10.88 -0.67
CA ASP A 306 35.67 9.66 -0.45
C ASP A 306 35.00 8.53 -1.21
N PHE A 307 35.72 7.97 -2.18
CA PHE A 307 35.31 6.75 -2.85
C PHE A 307 36.33 5.66 -2.58
N LEU A 308 35.81 4.46 -2.36
CA LEU A 308 36.65 3.29 -2.16
C LEU A 308 36.12 2.12 -2.95
N VAL A 309 37.04 1.27 -3.40
CA VAL A 309 36.77 0.00 -4.06
C VAL A 309 37.57 -1.08 -3.34
N SER A 310 36.94 -2.24 -3.14
CA SER A 310 37.64 -3.47 -2.76
C SER A 310 37.05 -4.65 -3.51
N ALA A 311 37.89 -5.58 -3.97
CA ALA A 311 37.42 -6.89 -4.41
C ALA A 311 37.37 -7.83 -3.21
N TYR A 312 36.20 -8.41 -2.98
CA TYR A 312 36.01 -9.39 -1.92
C TYR A 312 36.05 -10.84 -2.44
N LYS A 313 36.17 -11.01 -3.77
CA LYS A 313 36.42 -12.28 -4.44
C LYS A 313 37.77 -12.24 -5.15
N SER A 314 38.63 -13.19 -4.84
CA SER A 314 39.95 -13.27 -5.48
C SER A 314 39.87 -13.58 -6.97
N GLU A 315 38.80 -14.24 -7.43
CA GLU A 315 38.65 -14.69 -8.81
C GLU A 315 38.52 -13.54 -9.83
N ILE A 316 38.10 -12.35 -9.39
CA ILE A 316 37.92 -11.16 -10.25
C ILE A 316 39.24 -10.58 -10.71
N LEU A 317 40.31 -10.77 -9.93
CA LEU A 317 41.59 -10.12 -10.20
C LEU A 317 42.21 -10.58 -11.52
N ASN A 318 41.83 -11.76 -12.00
CA ASN A 318 42.23 -12.27 -13.30
C ASN A 318 41.42 -11.67 -14.46
N GLN A 319 40.31 -11.00 -14.15
CA GLN A 319 39.35 -10.45 -15.12
C GLN A 319 39.41 -8.93 -15.19
N MET A 320 39.75 -8.25 -14.09
CA MET A 320 39.76 -6.80 -13.98
C MET A 320 40.93 -6.33 -13.11
N ASP A 321 41.83 -5.52 -13.68
CA ASP A 321 42.94 -4.88 -12.96
C ASP A 321 42.59 -3.45 -12.51
N LYS A 322 41.67 -2.79 -13.25
CA LYS A 322 41.30 -1.39 -13.06
C LYS A 322 39.79 -1.19 -13.19
N LEU A 323 39.27 -0.26 -12.39
CA LEU A 323 37.92 0.30 -12.54
C LEU A 323 37.98 1.77 -12.88
N TYR A 324 37.03 2.20 -13.68
CA TYR A 324 36.82 3.59 -14.04
C TYR A 324 35.55 4.09 -13.37
N VAL A 325 35.67 5.16 -12.59
CA VAL A 325 34.54 5.69 -11.83
C VAL A 325 34.22 7.10 -12.30
N VAL A 326 32.95 7.29 -12.68
CA VAL A 326 32.39 8.58 -13.06
C VAL A 326 31.45 9.04 -11.97
N PHE A 327 31.75 10.21 -11.39
CA PHE A 327 30.88 10.86 -10.42
C PHE A 327 30.00 11.89 -11.12
N THR A 328 28.69 11.73 -10.95
CA THR A 328 27.67 12.62 -11.49
C THR A 328 26.91 13.24 -10.34
N PHE A 329 26.91 14.57 -10.27
CA PHE A 329 26.13 15.33 -9.32
C PHE A 329 24.77 15.63 -9.94
N GLU A 330 23.72 15.29 -9.22
CA GLU A 330 22.34 15.41 -9.65
C GLU A 330 21.54 16.22 -8.64
N ASP A 331 20.54 16.94 -9.11
CA ASP A 331 19.52 17.49 -8.22
C ASP A 331 18.58 16.38 -7.74
N SER A 332 17.60 16.77 -6.92
CA SER A 332 16.56 15.87 -6.44
C SER A 332 15.69 15.27 -7.53
N LEU A 333 15.73 15.82 -8.73
CA LEU A 333 14.96 15.38 -9.89
C LEU A 333 15.76 14.45 -10.81
N GLY A 334 17.03 14.18 -10.48
CA GLY A 334 17.94 13.37 -11.29
C GLY A 334 18.59 14.13 -12.45
N LYS A 335 18.41 15.46 -12.54
CA LYS A 335 19.07 16.28 -13.55
C LYS A 335 20.54 16.42 -13.20
N VAL A 336 21.41 16.11 -14.15
CA VAL A 336 22.85 16.28 -14.00
C VAL A 336 23.19 17.77 -13.92
N ILE A 337 23.82 18.16 -12.82
CA ILE A 337 24.29 19.51 -12.54
C ILE A 337 25.78 19.63 -12.90
N SER A 338 26.54 18.60 -12.58
CA SER A 338 27.97 18.52 -12.84
C SER A 338 28.36 17.06 -13.02
N GLN A 339 29.32 16.81 -13.88
CA GLN A 339 29.94 15.50 -14.04
C GLN A 339 31.44 15.70 -13.92
N LEU A 340 32.09 14.91 -13.07
CA LEU A 340 33.55 14.88 -13.04
C LEU A 340 34.04 14.22 -14.32
N THR A 341 34.64 15.01 -15.19
CA THR A 341 35.17 14.57 -16.49
C THR A 341 36.46 13.76 -16.36
N GLU A 342 37.17 13.90 -15.23
CA GLU A 342 38.33 13.08 -14.93
C GLU A 342 37.88 11.67 -14.58
N THR A 343 38.16 10.71 -15.45
CA THR A 343 37.91 9.30 -15.17
C THR A 343 38.83 8.86 -14.05
N ASN A 344 38.26 8.57 -12.88
CA ASN A 344 39.04 8.15 -11.73
C ASN A 344 39.34 6.66 -11.86
N VAL A 345 40.61 6.33 -12.05
CA VAL A 345 41.06 4.93 -12.19
C VAL A 345 41.36 4.37 -10.81
N PHE A 346 40.69 3.31 -10.39
CA PHE A 346 40.95 2.60 -9.13
C PHE A 346 41.64 1.28 -9.41
N ALA A 347 42.68 0.95 -8.65
CA ALA A 347 43.31 -0.36 -8.71
C ALA A 347 42.45 -1.36 -7.92
N ILE A 348 42.13 -2.49 -8.53
CA ILE A 348 41.42 -3.56 -7.82
C ILE A 348 42.46 -4.38 -7.05
N LEU A 349 42.48 -4.20 -5.72
CA LEU A 349 43.38 -4.95 -4.86
C LEU A 349 42.59 -6.03 -4.09
N PRO A 350 43.08 -7.29 -4.02
CA PRO A 350 42.48 -8.32 -3.16
C PRO A 350 42.50 -7.86 -1.71
N TYR A 351 41.35 -7.88 -1.04
CA TYR A 351 41.30 -7.70 0.41
C TYR A 351 42.04 -6.46 0.90
N SER A 352 42.06 -5.45 0.07
CA SER A 352 42.66 -4.15 0.29
C SER A 352 41.72 -3.12 -0.32
N ILE A 353 41.84 -1.91 0.19
CA ILE A 353 40.98 -0.80 -0.19
C ILE A 353 41.83 0.17 -0.98
N ASP A 354 41.50 0.39 -2.25
CA ASP A 354 41.93 1.60 -2.94
C ASP A 354 40.93 2.70 -2.60
N LYS A 355 41.37 3.67 -1.80
CA LYS A 355 40.57 4.81 -1.35
C LYS A 355 41.13 6.09 -1.96
N LYS A 356 40.25 6.86 -2.59
CA LYS A 356 40.59 8.20 -3.11
C LYS A 356 39.64 9.24 -2.54
N SER A 357 40.22 10.37 -2.16
CA SER A 357 39.51 11.56 -1.71
C SER A 357 39.60 12.61 -2.80
N ILE A 358 38.46 12.94 -3.41
CA ILE A 358 38.37 13.84 -4.55
C ILE A 358 37.65 15.10 -4.08
N LYS A 359 38.30 16.25 -4.21
CA LYS A 359 37.67 17.55 -3.97
C LYS A 359 37.01 18.00 -5.27
N VAL A 360 35.72 18.30 -5.18
CA VAL A 360 34.91 18.69 -6.33
C VAL A 360 34.38 20.09 -6.11
N ASN A 361 34.53 20.94 -7.13
CA ASN A 361 33.83 22.21 -7.18
C ASN A 361 32.39 21.97 -7.64
N LEU A 362 31.42 22.42 -6.85
CA LEU A 362 30.01 22.36 -7.20
C LEU A 362 29.63 23.65 -7.93
N PRO A 363 29.08 23.56 -9.16
CA PRO A 363 28.64 24.76 -9.85
C PRO A 363 27.37 25.29 -9.18
N ASN A 364 27.51 26.41 -8.46
CA ASN A 364 26.45 27.26 -7.88
C ASN A 364 25.15 26.51 -7.49
N VAL A 365 25.27 25.54 -6.58
CA VAL A 365 24.11 24.81 -6.07
C VAL A 365 23.33 25.71 -5.08
N ARG A 366 22.02 25.79 -5.27
CA ARG A 366 21.09 26.45 -4.34
C ARG A 366 20.76 25.41 -3.30
N GLY A 367 21.03 25.65 -2.02
CA GLY A 367 21.02 24.57 -1.03
C GLY A 367 19.79 23.63 -1.00
N GLY A 368 19.85 22.56 -0.22
CA GLY A 368 18.83 21.50 -0.20
C GLY A 368 19.44 20.12 -0.45
N TYR A 369 18.62 19.17 -0.93
CA TYR A 369 19.11 17.81 -1.20
C TYR A 369 19.59 17.66 -2.63
N TYR A 370 20.73 17.00 -2.76
CA TYR A 370 21.37 16.64 -4.01
C TYR A 370 21.79 15.20 -3.94
N TYR A 371 22.21 14.66 -5.07
CA TYR A 371 22.65 13.28 -5.17
C TYR A 371 23.99 13.22 -5.88
N ILE A 372 24.86 12.33 -5.40
CA ILE A 372 26.04 11.92 -6.14
C ILE A 372 25.81 10.49 -6.59
N ARG A 373 25.77 10.32 -7.90
CA ARG A 373 25.80 9.01 -8.55
C ARG A 373 27.25 8.68 -8.87
N SER A 374 27.72 7.52 -8.41
CA SER A 374 28.98 6.93 -8.88
C SER A 374 28.67 5.77 -9.82
N SER A 375 29.01 5.93 -11.09
CA SER A 375 28.90 4.89 -12.11
C SER A 375 30.26 4.25 -12.33
N VAL A 376 30.32 2.93 -12.22
CA VAL A 376 31.56 2.16 -12.22
C VAL A 376 31.64 1.33 -13.50
N PHE A 377 32.73 1.46 -14.23
CA PHE A 377 32.97 0.81 -15.51
C PHE A 377 34.21 -0.08 -15.43
N ASP A 378 34.22 -1.17 -16.21
CA ASP A 378 35.40 -2.01 -16.41
C ASP A 378 36.41 -1.38 -17.39
N SER A 379 37.51 -2.09 -17.66
CA SER A 379 38.53 -1.65 -18.61
C SER A 379 38.11 -1.62 -20.08
N GLY A 380 37.00 -2.28 -20.43
CA GLY A 380 36.36 -2.19 -21.74
C GLY A 380 35.36 -1.04 -21.86
N GLY A 381 35.12 -0.27 -20.79
CA GLY A 381 34.12 0.79 -20.75
C GLY A 381 32.69 0.29 -20.53
N ASN A 382 32.49 -0.98 -20.15
CA ASN A 382 31.16 -1.50 -19.84
C ASN A 382 30.75 -1.06 -18.44
N LEU A 383 29.53 -0.53 -18.30
CA LEU A 383 28.96 -0.19 -17.00
C LEU A 383 28.76 -1.48 -16.18
N LEU A 384 29.47 -1.60 -15.07
CA LEU A 384 29.30 -2.71 -14.13
C LEU A 384 28.10 -2.46 -13.23
N PHE A 385 28.05 -1.27 -12.61
CA PHE A 385 26.96 -0.85 -11.74
C PHE A 385 26.99 0.66 -11.51
N SER A 386 25.94 1.16 -10.86
CA SER A 386 25.86 2.53 -10.38
C SER A 386 25.27 2.52 -8.97
N THR A 387 25.75 3.41 -8.11
CA THR A 387 25.15 3.67 -6.80
C THR A 387 24.95 5.18 -6.61
N ARG A 388 23.95 5.57 -5.82
CA ARG A 388 23.53 6.95 -5.64
C ARG A 388 23.48 7.27 -4.15
N LYS A 389 24.08 8.39 -3.72
CA LYS A 389 24.05 8.86 -2.33
C LYS A 389 23.48 10.27 -2.25
N SER A 390 22.52 10.47 -1.37
CA SER A 390 21.96 11.80 -1.09
C SER A 390 22.86 12.62 -0.19
N ILE A 391 22.96 13.92 -0.45
CA ILE A 391 23.69 14.89 0.34
C ILE A 391 22.82 16.11 0.61
N LYS A 392 22.89 16.67 1.82
CA LYS A 392 22.25 17.94 2.15
C LYS A 392 23.29 19.06 2.06
N ILE A 393 23.01 20.07 1.25
CA ILE A 393 23.87 21.24 1.03
C ILE A 393 23.19 22.46 1.62
N GLY A 394 23.53 22.89 2.83
CA GLY A 394 22.92 24.09 3.44
C GLY A 394 21.39 24.07 3.49
N GLN A 395 20.79 25.27 3.51
CA GLN A 395 19.33 25.47 3.38
C GLN A 395 18.97 25.87 1.94
N ILE A 396 17.75 25.52 1.51
CA ILE A 396 17.25 25.92 0.20
C ILE A 396 17.21 27.44 0.10
N THR A 397 17.94 27.98 -0.88
CA THR A 397 17.83 29.38 -1.26
C THR A 397 16.58 29.55 -2.10
N ILE A 398 15.57 30.21 -1.54
CA ILE A 398 14.32 30.51 -2.24
C ILE A 398 14.56 31.66 -3.21
N PRO A 399 14.50 31.45 -4.54
CA PRO A 399 14.62 32.53 -5.51
C PRO A 399 13.40 33.45 -5.42
N ASN A 400 13.57 34.71 -5.83
CA ASN A 400 12.44 35.61 -6.02
C ASN A 400 11.91 35.44 -7.44
N PHE A 401 10.61 35.22 -7.57
CA PHE A 401 9.91 35.20 -8.83
C PHE A 401 8.77 36.21 -8.82
N ASP A 402 8.58 36.91 -9.94
CA ASP A 402 7.42 37.79 -10.14
C ASP A 402 6.14 36.98 -10.39
N LYS A 403 6.28 35.84 -11.06
CA LYS A 403 5.22 34.86 -11.34
C LYS A 403 4.84 34.05 -10.10
N LYS A 404 3.57 33.68 -10.01
CA LYS A 404 3.02 32.87 -8.93
C LYS A 404 2.91 31.40 -9.32
N LEU A 405 3.24 30.53 -8.38
CA LEU A 405 2.99 29.09 -8.47
C LEU A 405 1.83 28.75 -7.54
N ARG A 406 0.77 28.16 -8.10
CA ARG A 406 -0.41 27.74 -7.35
C ARG A 406 -0.27 26.26 -7.02
N VAL A 407 -0.44 25.89 -5.76
CA VAL A 407 -0.36 24.49 -5.33
C VAL A 407 -1.74 24.05 -4.83
N ALA A 408 -2.33 23.06 -5.50
CA ALA A 408 -3.63 22.50 -5.14
C ALA A 408 -3.45 21.11 -4.55
N PHE A 409 -3.80 20.94 -3.27
CA PHE A 409 -3.84 19.63 -2.62
C PHE A 409 -5.24 19.02 -2.72
N ILE A 410 -5.30 17.75 -3.13
CA ILE A 410 -6.54 16.97 -3.27
C ILE A 410 -6.40 15.69 -2.47
N TRP A 411 -7.18 15.53 -1.40
CA TRP A 411 -7.19 14.30 -0.61
C TRP A 411 -8.42 13.48 -0.92
N THR A 412 -8.25 12.18 -1.13
CA THR A 412 -9.37 11.24 -1.26
C THR A 412 -9.51 10.41 0.01
N LEU A 413 -10.69 10.42 0.62
CA LEU A 413 -11.03 9.65 1.82
C LEU A 413 -12.07 8.61 1.44
N HIS A 414 -11.69 7.34 1.55
CA HIS A 414 -12.54 6.24 1.14
C HIS A 414 -12.40 5.06 2.09
N GLN A 415 -13.54 4.49 2.47
CA GLN A 415 -13.63 3.17 3.04
C GLN A 415 -14.76 2.40 2.35
N PRO A 416 -14.54 1.11 2.03
CA PRO A 416 -15.60 0.31 1.46
C PRO A 416 -16.73 0.11 2.46
N LEU A 417 -17.95 -0.16 1.97
CA LEU A 417 -19.11 -0.36 2.83
C LEU A 417 -19.09 -1.74 3.49
N TRP A 418 -19.05 -1.77 4.83
CA TRP A 418 -19.15 -3.00 5.63
C TRP A 418 -20.53 -3.16 6.26
N ASP A 419 -21.10 -4.37 6.23
CA ASP A 419 -22.41 -4.64 6.88
C ASP A 419 -22.31 -5.04 8.34
N ASP A 420 -21.22 -5.72 8.72
CA ASP A 420 -21.05 -6.21 10.08
C ASP A 420 -20.62 -5.03 10.98
N PRO A 421 -21.46 -4.62 11.96
CA PRO A 421 -21.15 -3.50 12.85
C PRO A 421 -19.81 -3.69 13.58
N LYS A 422 -19.39 -4.93 13.85
CA LYS A 422 -18.10 -5.21 14.47
C LYS A 422 -16.95 -4.91 13.52
N LYS A 423 -17.07 -5.32 12.24
CA LYS A 423 -16.05 -5.02 11.21
C LYS A 423 -16.03 -3.54 10.87
N VAL A 424 -17.18 -2.87 10.76
CA VAL A 424 -17.22 -1.42 10.59
C VAL A 424 -16.46 -0.75 11.73
N LYS A 425 -16.78 -1.13 12.98
CA LYS A 425 -16.10 -0.57 14.14
C LYS A 425 -14.61 -0.85 14.12
N GLN A 426 -14.19 -2.05 13.78
CA GLN A 426 -12.77 -2.41 13.69
C GLN A 426 -12.03 -1.63 12.60
N ASN A 427 -12.60 -1.57 11.40
CA ASN A 427 -11.92 -1.04 10.22
C ASN A 427 -11.97 0.49 10.14
N ILE A 428 -13.09 1.12 10.51
CA ILE A 428 -13.16 2.58 10.51
C ILE A 428 -12.47 3.16 11.74
N SER A 429 -12.56 2.52 12.92
CA SER A 429 -11.94 3.08 14.13
C SER A 429 -10.43 3.20 14.04
N SER A 430 -9.76 2.35 13.26
CA SER A 430 -8.31 2.47 13.03
C SER A 430 -7.95 3.75 12.26
N PHE A 431 -8.85 4.29 11.44
CA PHE A 431 -8.66 5.53 10.67
C PHE A 431 -9.24 6.78 11.34
N LEU A 432 -10.12 6.66 12.34
CA LEU A 432 -10.68 7.82 13.06
C LEU A 432 -9.63 8.79 13.62
N PRO A 433 -8.48 8.34 14.18
CA PRO A 433 -7.43 9.25 14.60
C PRO A 433 -6.89 10.09 13.44
N ILE A 434 -6.73 9.49 12.25
CA ILE A 434 -6.26 10.18 11.05
C ILE A 434 -7.32 11.18 10.59
N TYR A 435 -8.59 10.79 10.52
CA TYR A 435 -9.68 11.70 10.14
C TYR A 435 -9.82 12.88 11.10
N SER A 436 -9.64 12.64 12.41
CA SER A 436 -9.58 13.70 13.41
C SER A 436 -8.40 14.66 13.15
N LYS A 437 -7.23 14.13 12.75
CA LYS A 437 -6.07 14.94 12.41
C LYS A 437 -6.26 15.76 11.14
N ILE A 438 -6.96 15.24 10.14
CA ILE A 438 -7.33 16.01 8.95
C ILE A 438 -8.23 17.18 9.32
N VAL A 439 -9.28 16.92 10.12
CA VAL A 439 -10.15 18.00 10.59
C VAL A 439 -9.37 19.01 11.43
N GLU A 440 -8.54 18.55 12.37
CA GLU A 440 -7.70 19.43 13.20
C GLU A 440 -6.78 20.31 12.35
N LEU A 441 -6.09 19.70 11.39
CA LEU A 441 -5.13 20.37 10.49
C LEU A 441 -5.80 21.52 9.73
N TYR A 442 -6.93 21.25 9.09
CA TYR A 442 -7.57 22.21 8.19
C TYR A 442 -8.61 23.11 8.87
N SER A 443 -9.07 22.79 10.08
CA SER A 443 -9.93 23.70 10.87
C SER A 443 -9.12 24.79 11.57
N LYS A 444 -7.87 24.51 11.96
CA LYS A 444 -6.98 25.47 12.62
C LYS A 444 -6.20 26.36 11.65
N ARG A 445 -6.08 25.94 10.38
CA ARG A 445 -5.30 26.64 9.36
C ARG A 445 -6.21 27.33 8.36
N ASN A 446 -5.79 28.48 7.84
CA ASN A 446 -6.47 29.16 6.75
C ASN A 446 -6.03 28.64 5.36
N THR A 447 -5.44 27.44 5.32
CA THR A 447 -4.83 26.86 4.13
C THR A 447 -5.88 26.17 3.28
N PRO A 448 -6.04 26.56 2.00
CA PRO A 448 -7.03 25.91 1.14
C PRO A 448 -6.69 24.46 0.83
N VAL A 449 -7.72 23.62 0.67
CA VAL A 449 -7.58 22.21 0.28
C VAL A 449 -8.86 21.70 -0.38
N SER A 450 -8.74 20.75 -1.29
CA SER A 450 -9.87 20.01 -1.84
C SER A 450 -9.89 18.58 -1.28
N ILE A 451 -11.05 18.09 -0.87
CA ILE A 451 -11.22 16.78 -0.27
C ILE A 451 -12.37 16.06 -0.99
N SER A 452 -12.06 14.92 -1.59
CA SER A 452 -13.05 13.93 -2.00
C SER A 452 -13.31 12.99 -0.82
N MET A 453 -14.57 12.78 -0.48
CA MET A 453 -14.97 11.84 0.56
C MET A 453 -16.13 11.01 0.03
N THR A 454 -15.99 9.69 0.02
CA THR A 454 -16.99 8.82 -0.62
C THR A 454 -18.28 8.77 0.20
N GLY A 455 -19.42 8.72 -0.49
CA GLY A 455 -20.71 8.49 0.15
C GLY A 455 -20.75 7.24 1.03
N SER A 456 -20.03 6.16 0.66
CA SER A 456 -19.88 4.96 1.49
C SER A 456 -19.22 5.22 2.85
N LEU A 457 -18.20 6.08 2.90
CA LEU A 457 -17.54 6.47 4.14
C LEU A 457 -18.45 7.41 4.95
N LEU A 458 -19.02 8.42 4.29
CA LEU A 458 -19.96 9.36 4.93
C LEU A 458 -21.15 8.65 5.57
N TYR A 459 -21.74 7.67 4.88
CA TYR A 459 -22.83 6.83 5.39
C TYR A 459 -22.42 6.07 6.66
N GLN A 460 -21.24 5.44 6.65
CA GLN A 460 -20.76 4.72 7.83
C GLN A 460 -20.42 5.65 9.00
N LEU A 461 -19.88 6.85 8.74
CA LEU A 461 -19.67 7.84 9.79
C LEU A 461 -21.00 8.36 10.35
N ALA A 462 -22.02 8.58 9.52
CA ALA A 462 -23.34 8.99 9.98
C ALA A 462 -23.95 7.95 10.92
N TYR A 463 -23.80 6.67 10.57
CA TYR A 463 -24.40 5.59 11.32
C TYR A 463 -23.63 5.24 12.60
N TYR A 464 -22.30 5.19 12.55
CA TYR A 464 -21.47 4.67 13.64
C TYR A 464 -20.66 5.72 14.39
N TYR A 465 -20.38 6.88 13.78
CA TYR A 465 -19.48 7.91 14.31
C TYR A 465 -20.00 9.34 14.05
N PRO A 466 -21.24 9.67 14.46
CA PRO A 466 -21.90 10.92 14.09
C PRO A 466 -21.14 12.18 14.54
N LYS A 467 -20.38 12.10 15.65
CA LYS A 467 -19.50 13.18 16.09
C LYS A 467 -18.43 13.50 15.04
N GLN A 468 -17.76 12.46 14.49
CA GLN A 468 -16.72 12.65 13.49
C GLN A 468 -17.30 13.27 12.21
N LEU A 469 -18.51 12.87 11.84
CA LEU A 469 -19.20 13.44 10.70
C LEU A 469 -19.58 14.91 10.92
N ALA A 470 -20.01 15.27 12.13
CA ALA A 470 -20.30 16.66 12.48
C ALA A 470 -19.05 17.56 12.41
N ASP A 471 -17.90 17.02 12.81
CA ASP A 471 -16.61 17.70 12.69
C ASP A 471 -16.23 17.94 11.21
N PHE A 472 -16.45 16.97 10.32
CA PHE A 472 -16.31 17.16 8.87
C PHE A 472 -17.33 18.15 8.29
N LYS A 473 -18.58 18.11 8.72
CA LYS A 473 -19.62 19.06 8.28
C LYS A 473 -19.19 20.49 8.58
N LYS A 474 -18.72 20.76 9.80
CA LYS A 474 -18.17 22.08 10.19
C LYS A 474 -16.97 22.47 9.32
N LEU A 475 -16.09 21.52 9.01
CA LEU A 475 -14.95 21.75 8.13
C LEU A 475 -15.39 22.16 6.71
N PHE A 476 -16.34 21.44 6.11
CA PHE A 476 -16.83 21.69 4.74
C PHE A 476 -17.71 22.93 4.61
N GLN A 477 -18.40 23.34 5.67
CA GLN A 477 -19.09 24.63 5.73
C GLN A 477 -18.11 25.82 5.77
N GLY A 478 -16.84 25.56 6.13
CA GLY A 478 -15.77 26.54 6.09
C GLY A 478 -15.37 26.92 4.65
N LYS A 479 -14.88 28.16 4.48
CA LYS A 479 -14.47 28.66 3.15
C LYS A 479 -13.15 28.09 2.64
N ASN A 480 -12.37 27.39 3.46
CA ASN A 480 -11.02 26.93 3.08
C ASN A 480 -10.99 25.51 2.51
N VAL A 481 -11.98 24.68 2.84
CA VAL A 481 -12.07 23.33 2.31
C VAL A 481 -13.06 23.30 1.16
N GLU A 482 -12.71 22.62 0.08
CA GLU A 482 -13.61 22.28 -1.01
C GLU A 482 -13.98 20.80 -0.88
N LEU A 483 -15.27 20.50 -0.82
CA LEU A 483 -15.75 19.13 -0.94
C LEU A 483 -15.88 18.77 -2.43
N LEU A 484 -15.39 17.61 -2.83
CA LEU A 484 -15.54 17.06 -4.18
C LEU A 484 -16.56 15.93 -4.21
N LEU A 485 -17.20 15.75 -5.36
CA LEU A 485 -18.01 14.56 -5.64
C LEU A 485 -17.12 13.40 -6.06
N THR A 486 -17.66 12.20 -5.94
CA THR A 486 -17.08 10.98 -6.50
C THR A 486 -18.19 9.95 -6.66
N SER A 487 -17.86 8.74 -7.12
CA SER A 487 -18.86 7.66 -7.10
C SER A 487 -19.15 7.25 -5.67
N PHE A 488 -20.41 7.02 -5.31
CA PHE A 488 -20.83 6.71 -3.94
C PHE A 488 -19.97 5.62 -3.26
N SER A 489 -19.69 4.53 -3.99
CA SER A 489 -18.92 3.36 -3.53
C SER A 489 -17.50 3.30 -4.09
N TYR A 490 -16.94 4.39 -4.61
CA TYR A 490 -15.59 4.40 -5.20
C TYR A 490 -15.41 3.42 -6.37
N SER A 491 -16.38 3.34 -7.27
CA SER A 491 -16.39 2.46 -8.44
C SER A 491 -15.43 2.91 -9.55
N LEU A 492 -14.82 1.95 -10.25
CA LEU A 492 -13.93 2.24 -11.38
C LEU A 492 -14.75 2.69 -12.62
N LEU A 493 -15.04 3.99 -12.70
CA LEU A 493 -16.01 4.58 -13.64
C LEU A 493 -15.82 4.21 -15.13
N PRO A 494 -14.60 4.09 -15.68
CA PRO A 494 -14.39 3.65 -17.07
C PRO A 494 -15.06 2.32 -17.44
N PHE A 495 -15.32 1.44 -16.46
CA PHE A 495 -15.78 0.07 -16.68
C PHE A 495 -17.25 -0.17 -16.31
N ILE A 496 -18.01 0.89 -16.04
CA ILE A 496 -19.45 0.80 -15.78
C ILE A 496 -20.21 1.65 -16.80
N ASN A 497 -21.48 1.37 -17.00
CA ASN A 497 -22.25 2.06 -18.05
C ASN A 497 -22.64 3.51 -17.66
N ASP A 498 -23.04 4.33 -18.63
CA ASP A 498 -23.43 5.72 -18.44
C ASP A 498 -24.45 5.94 -17.29
N GLU A 499 -25.47 5.09 -17.19
CA GLU A 499 -26.51 5.21 -16.16
C GLU A 499 -25.98 4.81 -14.78
N GLU A 500 -25.10 3.80 -14.70
CA GLU A 500 -24.37 3.46 -13.46
C GLU A 500 -23.53 4.63 -12.96
N VAL A 501 -22.74 5.26 -13.84
CA VAL A 501 -21.92 6.43 -13.49
C VAL A 501 -22.82 7.56 -12.99
N TYR A 502 -23.85 7.93 -13.76
CA TYR A 502 -24.75 9.02 -13.40
C TYR A 502 -25.42 8.79 -12.05
N ARG A 503 -25.95 7.58 -11.80
CA ARG A 503 -26.62 7.24 -10.53
C ARG A 503 -25.65 7.21 -9.36
N SER A 504 -24.43 6.71 -9.56
CA SER A 504 -23.43 6.66 -8.49
C SER A 504 -22.97 8.05 -8.05
N ILE A 505 -22.78 8.99 -9.00
CA ILE A 505 -22.48 10.40 -8.69
C ILE A 505 -23.68 11.09 -8.05
N THR A 506 -24.90 10.83 -8.56
CA THR A 506 -26.12 11.42 -8.02
C THR A 506 -26.36 10.98 -6.58
N LEU A 507 -26.12 9.71 -6.26
CA LEU A 507 -26.25 9.17 -4.91
C LEU A 507 -25.24 9.80 -3.93
N ASP A 508 -24.00 10.00 -4.37
CA ASP A 508 -22.97 10.69 -3.61
C ASP A 508 -23.31 12.17 -3.36
N ARG A 509 -23.80 12.87 -4.39
CA ARG A 509 -24.35 14.23 -4.24
C ARG A 509 -25.48 14.25 -3.23
N ASP A 510 -26.50 13.41 -3.42
CA ASP A 510 -27.70 13.45 -2.58
C ASP A 510 -27.35 13.25 -1.11
N PHE A 511 -26.42 12.33 -0.81
CA PHE A 511 -25.94 12.17 0.55
C PHE A 511 -25.29 13.47 1.08
N LYS A 512 -24.42 14.11 0.30
CA LYS A 512 -23.72 15.34 0.69
C LYS A 512 -24.66 16.53 0.84
N ASP A 513 -25.60 16.69 -0.09
CA ASP A 513 -26.64 17.73 -0.04
C ASP A 513 -27.53 17.54 1.18
N ASN A 514 -28.11 16.35 1.35
CA ASN A 514 -29.09 16.06 2.40
C ASN A 514 -28.46 16.04 3.80
N TYR A 515 -27.23 15.53 3.93
CA TYR A 515 -26.63 15.30 5.24
C TYR A 515 -25.61 16.37 5.65
N LEU A 516 -24.74 16.78 4.72
CA LEU A 516 -23.73 17.82 5.00
C LEU A 516 -24.29 19.23 4.75
N GLY A 517 -25.38 19.37 3.97
CA GLY A 517 -25.92 20.67 3.59
C GLY A 517 -25.05 21.41 2.58
N ILE A 518 -24.19 20.69 1.84
CA ILE A 518 -23.23 21.28 0.90
C ILE A 518 -23.74 21.05 -0.52
N GLN A 519 -24.38 22.08 -1.08
CA GLN A 519 -24.97 22.05 -2.42
C GLN A 519 -24.03 22.60 -3.50
N GLY A 520 -24.32 22.27 -4.76
CA GLY A 520 -23.66 22.89 -5.91
C GLY A 520 -22.21 22.48 -6.09
N ILE A 521 -21.82 21.28 -5.63
CA ILE A 521 -20.48 20.73 -5.84
C ILE A 521 -20.28 20.46 -7.33
N GLN A 522 -19.24 21.05 -7.93
CA GLN A 522 -19.03 20.97 -9.39
C GLN A 522 -17.80 20.16 -9.80
N GLY A 523 -16.91 19.84 -8.85
CA GLY A 523 -15.70 19.06 -9.08
C GLY A 523 -15.91 17.58 -8.79
N VAL A 524 -15.47 16.71 -9.70
CA VAL A 524 -15.58 15.26 -9.53
C VAL A 524 -14.21 14.61 -9.46
N TRP A 525 -13.93 13.95 -8.34
CA TRP A 525 -12.82 13.03 -8.18
C TRP A 525 -13.17 11.67 -8.78
N LEU A 526 -12.42 11.27 -9.79
CA LEU A 526 -12.55 9.94 -10.40
C LEU A 526 -11.83 8.94 -9.51
N PRO A 527 -12.50 7.88 -9.02
CA PRO A 527 -11.85 6.82 -8.25
C PRO A 527 -10.60 6.31 -8.98
N GLU A 528 -9.47 6.28 -8.28
CA GLU A 528 -8.17 5.85 -8.82
C GLU A 528 -7.65 6.74 -9.96
N MET A 529 -8.21 7.96 -10.09
CA MET A 529 -8.07 8.83 -11.27
C MET A 529 -8.29 8.07 -12.60
N ALA A 530 -9.17 7.06 -12.57
CA ALA A 530 -9.43 6.21 -13.71
C ALA A 530 -10.32 6.96 -14.72
N PHE A 531 -9.81 7.10 -15.94
CA PHE A 531 -10.43 7.88 -16.99
C PHE A 531 -10.51 7.14 -18.33
N SER A 532 -11.63 7.34 -19.02
CA SER A 532 -11.82 7.13 -20.46
C SER A 532 -12.97 8.03 -20.94
N GLU A 533 -13.06 8.32 -22.25
CA GLU A 533 -14.04 9.28 -22.79
C GLU A 533 -15.51 8.97 -22.39
N ASN A 534 -15.88 7.69 -22.26
CA ASN A 534 -17.25 7.28 -21.93
C ASN A 534 -17.79 7.90 -20.63
N ILE A 535 -16.94 8.24 -19.66
CA ILE A 535 -17.41 8.84 -18.41
C ILE A 535 -17.83 10.31 -18.58
N ILE A 536 -17.44 10.99 -19.65
CA ILE A 536 -17.73 12.43 -19.81
C ILE A 536 -19.23 12.68 -19.95
N LYS A 537 -19.94 11.88 -20.75
CA LYS A 537 -21.39 12.04 -20.96
C LYS A 537 -22.19 12.04 -19.64
N PRO A 538 -22.08 11.01 -18.77
CA PRO A 538 -22.82 11.02 -17.51
C PRO A 538 -22.37 12.13 -16.54
N LEU A 539 -21.09 12.53 -16.54
CA LEU A 539 -20.61 13.65 -15.72
C LEU A 539 -21.18 15.00 -16.18
N LEU A 540 -21.23 15.24 -17.49
CA LEU A 540 -21.86 16.44 -18.06
C LEU A 540 -23.38 16.44 -17.81
N ARG A 541 -24.05 15.29 -17.94
CA ARG A 541 -25.47 15.13 -17.60
C ARG A 541 -25.76 15.48 -16.14
N TYR A 542 -24.86 15.14 -15.23
CA TYR A 542 -24.96 15.52 -13.83
C TYR A 542 -24.76 17.03 -13.61
N GLY A 543 -23.89 17.67 -14.39
CA GLY A 543 -23.53 19.09 -14.24
C GLY A 543 -22.11 19.30 -13.67
N ALA A 544 -21.23 18.30 -13.79
CA ALA A 544 -19.83 18.45 -13.43
C ALA A 544 -19.15 19.50 -14.32
N SER A 545 -18.37 20.40 -13.71
CA SER A 545 -17.65 21.44 -14.43
C SER A 545 -16.17 21.11 -14.64
N TRP A 546 -15.59 20.29 -13.77
CA TRP A 546 -14.19 19.89 -13.85
C TRP A 546 -13.90 18.53 -13.21
N ILE A 547 -12.80 17.91 -13.65
CA ILE A 547 -12.24 16.64 -13.14
C ILE A 547 -10.74 16.76 -12.87
N ALA A 548 -10.20 15.82 -12.10
CA ALA A 548 -8.75 15.61 -11.96
C ALA A 548 -8.31 14.39 -12.77
N LEU A 549 -7.21 14.52 -13.51
CA LEU A 549 -6.62 13.44 -14.32
C LEU A 549 -5.17 13.20 -13.89
N ALA A 550 -4.72 11.96 -13.87
CA ALA A 550 -3.29 11.67 -13.66
C ALA A 550 -2.49 12.04 -14.91
N ASP A 551 -1.34 12.71 -14.74
CA ASP A 551 -0.37 12.96 -15.83
C ASP A 551 -0.05 11.68 -16.62
N MET A 552 0.13 10.55 -15.94
CA MET A 552 0.41 9.26 -16.54
C MET A 552 -0.70 8.75 -17.46
N ALA A 553 -1.97 9.04 -17.16
CA ALA A 553 -3.09 8.66 -18.01
C ALA A 553 -3.17 9.55 -19.25
N VAL A 554 -2.75 10.82 -19.13
CA VAL A 554 -2.61 11.73 -20.28
C VAL A 554 -1.44 11.33 -21.16
N ASP A 555 -0.29 10.96 -20.56
CA ASP A 555 0.90 10.50 -21.26
C ASP A 555 0.62 9.30 -22.18
N ASN A 556 -0.30 8.40 -21.81
CA ASN A 556 -0.69 7.27 -22.65
C ASN A 556 -1.11 7.67 -24.08
N GLY A 557 -1.76 8.82 -24.25
CA GLY A 557 -2.24 9.32 -25.54
C GLY A 557 -1.38 10.39 -26.19
N TYR A 558 -0.51 11.02 -25.41
CA TYR A 558 0.23 12.24 -25.79
C TYR A 558 1.74 12.13 -25.54
N ALA A 559 2.25 10.92 -25.33
CA ALA A 559 3.68 10.67 -25.13
C ALA A 559 4.53 11.36 -26.20
N GLY A 560 5.57 12.07 -25.77
CA GLY A 560 6.52 12.77 -26.65
C GLY A 560 6.02 14.10 -27.21
N MET A 561 4.79 14.53 -26.92
CA MET A 561 4.26 15.82 -27.41
C MET A 561 4.70 17.04 -26.58
N GLY A 562 5.44 16.84 -25.48
CA GLY A 562 5.92 17.92 -24.61
C GLY A 562 4.78 18.70 -23.96
N LEU A 563 3.76 17.98 -23.45
CA LEU A 563 2.65 18.60 -22.73
C LEU A 563 3.13 19.30 -21.47
N ASP A 564 2.45 20.40 -21.15
CA ASP A 564 2.68 21.18 -19.94
C ASP A 564 1.62 20.79 -18.91
N TYR A 565 1.99 20.00 -17.90
CA TYR A 565 1.05 19.56 -16.86
C TYR A 565 0.72 20.63 -15.83
N HIS A 566 1.32 21.82 -15.95
CA HIS A 566 1.23 22.89 -14.95
C HIS A 566 0.26 24.00 -15.32
N ILE A 567 -0.71 23.70 -16.18
CA ILE A 567 -1.79 24.60 -16.60
C ILE A 567 -3.14 23.85 -16.62
N PRO A 568 -4.29 24.56 -16.53
CA PRO A 568 -5.58 23.91 -16.64
C PRO A 568 -5.92 23.62 -18.11
N TYR A 569 -6.54 22.47 -18.36
CA TYR A 569 -6.95 22.01 -19.68
C TYR A 569 -8.46 21.97 -19.82
N ARG A 570 -8.92 21.98 -21.06
CA ARG A 570 -10.27 21.57 -21.43
C ARG A 570 -10.20 20.26 -22.20
N ILE A 571 -10.93 19.27 -21.71
CA ILE A 571 -11.00 17.94 -22.31
C ILE A 571 -12.17 17.93 -23.29
N LEU A 572 -11.88 17.83 -24.58
CA LEU A 572 -12.86 17.78 -25.66
C LEU A 572 -13.31 16.35 -25.91
N SER A 573 -14.62 16.11 -25.87
CA SER A 573 -15.23 14.84 -26.24
C SER A 573 -16.35 15.04 -27.24
N LYS A 574 -16.83 13.96 -27.85
CA LYS A 574 -18.04 14.00 -28.69
C LYS A 574 -19.32 14.41 -27.94
N PHE A 575 -19.31 14.40 -26.61
CA PHE A 575 -20.45 14.74 -25.76
C PHE A 575 -20.41 16.18 -25.24
N GLY A 576 -19.28 16.85 -25.39
CA GLY A 576 -19.04 18.20 -24.89
C GLY A 576 -17.69 18.33 -24.16
N PRO A 577 -17.28 19.57 -23.86
CA PRO A 577 -16.05 19.84 -23.13
C PRO A 577 -16.24 19.71 -21.60
N ILE A 578 -15.20 19.27 -20.89
CA ILE A 578 -15.12 19.36 -19.42
C ILE A 578 -13.73 19.89 -19.03
N ASN A 579 -13.64 20.74 -18.00
CA ASN A 579 -12.33 21.24 -17.58
C ASN A 579 -11.56 20.16 -16.81
N ALA A 580 -10.23 20.19 -16.87
CA ALA A 580 -9.39 19.28 -16.12
C ALA A 580 -8.16 19.97 -15.54
N ILE A 581 -7.79 19.57 -14.33
CA ILE A 581 -6.45 19.74 -13.79
C ILE A 581 -5.70 18.42 -13.95
N ILE A 582 -4.43 18.51 -14.34
CA ILE A 582 -3.56 17.34 -14.42
C ILE A 582 -2.79 17.24 -13.10
N VAL A 583 -2.95 16.11 -12.41
CA VAL A 583 -2.24 15.80 -11.17
C VAL A 583 -0.82 15.39 -11.52
N ASP A 584 0.14 16.08 -10.92
CA ASP A 584 1.56 15.83 -11.03
C ASP A 584 1.92 14.63 -10.14
N THR A 585 1.95 13.43 -10.71
CA THR A 585 2.19 12.21 -9.92
C THR A 585 3.63 12.15 -9.42
N LYS A 586 4.56 12.87 -10.05
CA LYS A 586 5.94 13.03 -9.57
C LYS A 586 5.96 13.84 -8.26
N ALA A 587 5.22 14.94 -8.17
CA ALA A 587 5.05 15.70 -6.93
C ALA A 587 4.48 14.82 -5.81
N SER A 588 3.40 14.07 -6.10
CA SER A 588 2.81 13.14 -5.12
C SER A 588 3.82 12.10 -4.62
N ARG A 589 4.61 11.49 -5.52
CA ARG A 589 5.64 10.49 -5.15
C ARG A 589 6.76 11.06 -4.28
N ILE A 590 7.18 12.30 -4.51
CA ILE A 590 8.16 12.96 -3.63
C ILE A 590 7.58 13.05 -2.22
N LEU A 591 6.34 13.52 -2.09
CA LEU A 591 5.69 13.73 -0.78
C LEU A 591 5.32 12.42 -0.07
N TYR A 592 5.05 11.34 -0.81
CA TYR A 592 4.72 10.03 -0.25
C TYR A 592 5.75 9.50 0.75
N LYS A 593 7.02 9.92 0.62
CA LYS A 593 8.13 9.57 1.52
C LYS A 593 7.97 10.10 2.95
N LYS A 594 7.24 11.21 3.13
CA LYS A 594 6.94 11.84 4.44
C LYS A 594 8.16 12.12 5.34
N THR A 595 9.23 12.67 4.77
CA THR A 595 10.44 13.04 5.51
C THR A 595 10.75 14.53 5.38
N ASP A 596 11.53 15.11 6.31
CA ASP A 596 12.00 16.50 6.15
C ASP A 596 12.78 16.68 4.83
N ARG A 597 13.43 15.60 4.36
CA ARG A 597 14.08 15.55 3.05
C ARG A 597 13.10 15.69 1.89
N SER A 598 11.95 15.02 1.93
CA SER A 598 10.98 15.13 0.84
C SER A 598 10.34 16.52 0.76
N ILE A 599 10.25 17.27 1.85
CA ILE A 599 9.83 18.69 1.82
C ILE A 599 10.85 19.50 1.02
N ASP A 600 12.14 19.33 1.29
CA ASP A 600 13.21 20.03 0.60
C ASP A 600 13.26 19.64 -0.89
N GLU A 601 13.18 18.34 -1.22
CA GLU A 601 13.11 17.83 -2.60
C GLU A 601 11.88 18.38 -3.33
N PHE A 602 10.74 18.46 -2.65
CA PHE A 602 9.52 19.01 -3.21
C PHE A 602 9.65 20.51 -3.49
N ILE A 603 10.20 21.32 -2.57
CA ILE A 603 10.44 22.75 -2.80
C ILE A 603 11.40 22.97 -3.97
N GLN A 604 12.46 22.17 -4.10
CA GLN A 604 13.36 22.23 -5.26
C GLN A 604 12.61 21.89 -6.56
N TYR A 605 11.71 20.91 -6.52
CA TYR A 605 10.84 20.59 -7.66
C TYR A 605 9.97 21.79 -8.04
N LEU A 606 9.31 22.43 -7.07
CA LEU A 606 8.49 23.63 -7.28
C LEU A 606 9.29 24.79 -7.89
N ILE A 607 10.53 25.01 -7.40
CA ILE A 607 11.44 26.01 -7.97
C ILE A 607 11.71 25.70 -9.44
N SER A 608 12.07 24.45 -9.77
CA SER A 608 12.38 24.05 -11.15
C SER A 608 11.20 24.25 -12.10
N ILE A 609 9.98 23.98 -11.63
CA ILE A 609 8.75 24.20 -12.40
C ILE A 609 8.55 25.68 -12.62
N ASN A 610 8.68 26.49 -11.57
CA ASN A 610 8.47 27.92 -11.70
C ASN A 610 9.52 28.51 -12.65
N GLU A 611 10.81 28.17 -12.53
CA GLU A 611 11.88 28.66 -13.43
C GLU A 611 11.58 28.43 -14.92
N ASN A 612 11.17 27.22 -15.27
CA ASN A 612 10.94 26.82 -16.65
C ASN A 612 9.63 27.35 -17.24
N ASN A 613 8.68 27.75 -16.39
CA ASN A 613 7.40 28.27 -16.84
C ASN A 613 7.48 29.74 -17.28
N LYS A 614 6.76 30.10 -18.36
CA LYS A 614 6.75 31.48 -18.88
C LYS A 614 5.84 32.42 -18.09
N GLY A 615 4.88 31.89 -17.33
CA GLY A 615 3.92 32.66 -16.55
C GLY A 615 3.56 31.94 -15.26
N ASP A 616 2.40 32.27 -14.71
CA ASP A 616 1.85 31.57 -13.56
C ASP A 616 1.62 30.09 -13.89
N ALA A 617 1.97 29.23 -12.94
CA ALA A 617 1.86 27.78 -13.07
C ALA A 617 1.00 27.20 -11.94
N ILE A 618 0.48 26.00 -12.16
CA ILE A 618 -0.31 25.23 -11.19
C ILE A 618 0.33 23.87 -10.99
N ILE A 619 0.36 23.39 -9.76
CA ILE A 619 0.70 22.00 -9.45
C ILE A 619 -0.44 21.42 -8.63
N ALA A 620 -1.12 20.44 -9.20
CA ALA A 620 -2.11 19.65 -8.49
C ALA A 620 -1.44 18.39 -7.93
N ILE A 621 -1.69 18.13 -6.65
CA ILE A 621 -1.14 17.01 -5.90
C ILE A 621 -2.33 16.25 -5.35
N ALA A 622 -2.35 14.95 -5.59
CA ALA A 622 -3.39 14.11 -5.03
C ALA A 622 -2.82 12.84 -4.39
N ASP A 623 -3.45 12.43 -3.29
CA ASP A 623 -3.15 11.18 -2.58
C ASP A 623 -4.37 10.74 -1.75
N ASN A 624 -4.31 9.52 -1.23
CA ASN A 624 -5.23 9.04 -0.20
C ASN A 624 -5.04 9.88 1.08
N GLY A 625 -6.12 10.41 1.63
CA GLY A 625 -6.08 11.22 2.84
C GLY A 625 -5.65 10.41 4.08
N GLU A 626 -5.88 9.09 4.08
CA GLU A 626 -5.34 8.16 5.09
C GLU A 626 -3.80 8.21 5.15
N SER A 627 -3.13 8.63 4.08
CA SER A 627 -1.67 8.78 4.05
C SER A 627 -1.17 9.93 4.94
N ILE A 628 -2.02 10.90 5.33
CA ILE A 628 -1.62 12.05 6.15
C ILE A 628 -1.11 11.60 7.53
N GLY A 629 -1.57 10.45 8.04
CA GLY A 629 -1.12 9.88 9.31
C GLY A 629 -1.43 10.80 10.50
N ASP A 630 -0.41 11.13 11.27
CA ASP A 630 -0.52 12.02 12.45
C ASP A 630 -0.62 13.52 12.10
N GLY A 631 -0.47 13.88 10.82
CA GLY A 631 -0.50 15.25 10.33
C GLY A 631 0.76 16.07 10.64
N ILE A 632 1.78 15.51 11.31
CA ILE A 632 3.02 16.25 11.65
C ILE A 632 3.77 16.61 10.36
N PHE A 633 3.94 15.65 9.46
CA PHE A 633 4.60 15.88 8.17
C PHE A 633 3.86 16.95 7.36
N MET A 634 2.54 16.85 7.26
CA MET A 634 1.73 17.81 6.50
C MET A 634 1.79 19.22 7.09
N ASN A 635 1.77 19.37 8.41
CA ASN A 635 1.97 20.68 9.04
C ASN A 635 3.32 21.30 8.64
N LYS A 636 4.42 20.54 8.75
CA LYS A 636 5.76 21.01 8.36
C LYS A 636 5.82 21.40 6.88
N LEU A 637 5.21 20.60 6.01
CA LEU A 637 5.15 20.88 4.58
C LEU A 637 4.42 22.20 4.32
N LEU A 638 3.20 22.35 4.85
CA LEU A 638 2.40 23.56 4.62
C LEU A 638 3.06 24.80 5.23
N ASP A 639 3.65 24.69 6.44
CA ASP A 639 4.43 25.77 7.06
C ASP A 639 5.62 26.20 6.18
N ALA A 640 6.27 25.26 5.50
CA ALA A 640 7.38 25.55 4.60
C ALA A 640 6.91 26.25 3.32
N LEU A 641 5.80 25.79 2.73
CA LEU A 641 5.22 26.38 1.52
C LEU A 641 4.66 27.78 1.74
N GLU A 642 3.98 28.02 2.87
CA GLU A 642 3.38 29.32 3.22
C GLU A 642 4.41 30.44 3.45
N LYS A 643 5.67 30.07 3.73
CA LYS A 643 6.77 31.03 3.87
C LYS A 643 7.36 31.48 2.53
N ILE A 644 6.98 30.86 1.41
CA ILE A 644 7.51 31.15 0.08
C ILE A 644 6.60 32.16 -0.64
N PRO A 645 7.01 33.43 -0.87
CA PRO A 645 6.08 34.50 -1.29
C PRO A 645 5.43 34.34 -2.67
N TRP A 646 6.04 33.54 -3.53
CA TRP A 646 5.53 33.25 -4.88
C TRP A 646 4.74 31.94 -4.94
N ILE A 647 4.64 31.18 -3.85
CA ILE A 647 3.74 30.02 -3.75
C ILE A 647 2.42 30.48 -3.14
N ARG A 648 1.31 30.01 -3.72
CA ARG A 648 -0.01 30.17 -3.15
C ARG A 648 -0.73 28.83 -3.13
N ILE A 649 -1.15 28.39 -1.95
CA ILE A 649 -1.96 27.18 -1.81
C ILE A 649 -3.42 27.54 -2.13
N VAL A 650 -4.08 26.73 -2.97
CA VAL A 650 -5.41 27.03 -3.52
C VAL A 650 -6.31 25.80 -3.50
N LYS A 651 -7.63 26.00 -3.59
CA LYS A 651 -8.55 24.92 -3.92
C LYS A 651 -8.38 24.54 -5.39
N ALA A 652 -8.69 23.31 -5.73
CA ALA A 652 -8.71 22.87 -7.12
C ALA A 652 -9.67 23.71 -7.99
N SER A 653 -10.87 24.06 -7.51
CA SER A 653 -11.77 24.92 -8.30
C SER A 653 -11.30 26.36 -8.48
N ASP A 654 -10.51 26.91 -7.56
CA ASP A 654 -10.02 28.28 -7.67
C ASP A 654 -9.07 28.45 -8.85
N VAL A 655 -8.42 27.37 -9.29
CA VAL A 655 -7.63 27.32 -10.53
C VAL A 655 -8.44 27.79 -11.74
N PHE A 656 -9.67 27.29 -11.89
CA PHE A 656 -10.51 27.60 -13.05
C PHE A 656 -11.20 28.96 -12.96
N LYS A 657 -11.36 29.51 -11.75
CA LYS A 657 -11.90 30.87 -11.56
C LYS A 657 -10.89 31.94 -11.97
N GLU A 658 -9.60 31.65 -11.78
CA GLU A 658 -8.52 32.60 -12.02
C GLU A 658 -7.82 32.41 -13.36
N THR A 659 -7.91 31.22 -13.94
CA THR A 659 -7.28 30.91 -15.21
C THR A 659 -8.23 30.09 -16.05
N THR A 660 -8.77 30.73 -17.09
CA THR A 660 -9.56 30.05 -18.10
C THR A 660 -8.66 29.02 -18.81
N PRO A 661 -9.09 27.76 -18.96
CA PRO A 661 -8.34 26.79 -19.75
C PRO A 661 -8.16 27.30 -21.19
N ILE A 662 -6.91 27.42 -21.62
CA ILE A 662 -6.55 27.90 -22.97
C ILE A 662 -6.06 26.78 -23.89
N LYS A 663 -5.84 25.56 -23.36
CA LYS A 663 -5.40 24.40 -24.14
C LYS A 663 -6.41 23.27 -24.07
N ASP A 664 -6.54 22.58 -25.19
CA ASP A 664 -7.48 21.49 -25.38
C ASP A 664 -6.74 20.14 -25.47
N LEU A 665 -7.31 19.11 -24.86
CA LEU A 665 -6.93 17.71 -25.07
C LEU A 665 -8.15 16.93 -25.55
N LEU A 666 -7.97 16.06 -26.53
CA LEU A 666 -8.99 15.10 -26.97
C LEU A 666 -9.13 13.96 -25.96
N ALA A 667 -10.34 13.77 -25.45
CA ALA A 667 -10.71 12.74 -24.49
C ALA A 667 -10.42 11.32 -25.00
N GLU A 668 -10.70 11.05 -26.28
CA GLU A 668 -10.52 9.75 -26.93
C GLU A 668 -9.06 9.24 -26.91
N LYS A 669 -8.09 10.15 -26.69
CA LYS A 669 -6.67 9.80 -26.57
C LYS A 669 -6.26 9.49 -25.13
N ILE A 670 -7.04 9.91 -24.14
CA ILE A 670 -6.70 9.74 -22.72
C ILE A 670 -7.41 8.48 -22.21
N SER A 671 -6.63 7.53 -21.72
CA SER A 671 -7.16 6.34 -21.08
C SER A 671 -6.15 5.80 -20.09
N GLY A 672 -6.58 5.59 -18.84
CA GLY A 672 -5.71 5.05 -17.79
C GLY A 672 -6.16 5.45 -16.40
N SER A 673 -5.34 5.14 -15.42
CA SER A 673 -5.50 5.53 -14.01
C SER A 673 -4.21 6.18 -13.50
N TRP A 674 -4.11 6.52 -12.22
CA TRP A 674 -2.82 6.88 -11.62
C TRP A 674 -1.88 5.69 -11.33
N TYR A 675 -2.31 4.46 -11.61
CA TYR A 675 -1.48 3.27 -11.48
C TYR A 675 -0.54 3.13 -12.68
N TYR A 676 0.75 2.98 -12.38
CA TYR A 676 1.78 2.67 -13.37
C TYR A 676 2.00 1.16 -13.45
N ASP A 677 1.79 0.59 -14.62
CA ASP A 677 2.18 -0.80 -14.88
C ASP A 677 3.68 -0.85 -15.19
N PRO A 678 4.50 -1.50 -14.35
CA PRO A 678 5.95 -1.57 -14.56
C PRO A 678 6.34 -2.43 -15.76
N GLU A 679 5.49 -3.39 -16.18
CA GLU A 679 5.75 -4.25 -17.34
C GLU A 679 5.45 -3.50 -18.64
N GLU A 680 4.32 -2.78 -18.69
CA GLU A 680 3.91 -2.02 -19.88
C GLU A 680 4.54 -0.62 -19.95
N LYS A 681 5.16 -0.17 -18.84
CA LYS A 681 5.77 1.16 -18.67
C LYS A 681 4.83 2.32 -19.00
N LYS A 682 3.55 2.19 -18.64
CA LYS A 682 2.51 3.17 -18.93
C LYS A 682 1.40 3.10 -17.89
N SER A 683 0.48 4.07 -17.91
CA SER A 683 -0.71 4.00 -17.06
C SER A 683 -1.62 2.85 -17.51
N SER A 684 -2.21 2.12 -16.55
CA SER A 684 -3.02 0.93 -16.86
C SER A 684 -4.18 0.76 -15.89
N PHE A 685 -5.10 -0.15 -16.26
CA PHE A 685 -6.16 -0.66 -15.39
C PHE A 685 -5.86 -2.06 -14.86
N ARG A 686 -4.72 -2.64 -15.22
CA ARG A 686 -4.37 -4.04 -14.93
C ARG A 686 -4.57 -4.44 -13.46
N LEU A 687 -4.31 -3.51 -12.54
CA LEU A 687 -4.47 -3.73 -11.09
C LEU A 687 -5.87 -4.25 -10.68
N TRP A 688 -6.92 -3.97 -11.45
CA TRP A 688 -8.29 -4.45 -11.21
C TRP A 688 -8.69 -5.68 -12.05
N PHE A 689 -7.79 -6.22 -12.88
CA PHE A 689 -8.07 -7.33 -13.82
C PHE A 689 -6.98 -8.41 -13.89
N ASP A 690 -5.89 -8.28 -13.12
CA ASP A 690 -4.71 -9.14 -13.19
C ASP A 690 -4.90 -10.58 -12.70
N SER A 691 -6.07 -10.92 -12.14
CA SER A 691 -6.39 -12.25 -11.64
C SER A 691 -7.74 -12.78 -12.12
N LYS A 692 -7.86 -14.12 -12.17
CA LYS A 692 -9.12 -14.80 -12.51
C LYS A 692 -10.25 -14.37 -11.56
N THR A 693 -9.99 -14.32 -10.26
CA THR A 693 -10.98 -13.89 -9.25
C THR A 693 -11.51 -12.49 -9.51
N LYS A 694 -10.63 -11.54 -9.83
CA LYS A 694 -11.04 -10.16 -10.13
C LYS A 694 -11.92 -10.08 -11.38
N LYS A 695 -11.58 -10.83 -12.43
CA LYS A 695 -12.41 -10.93 -13.65
C LYS A 695 -13.78 -11.53 -13.34
N GLU A 696 -13.85 -12.59 -12.55
CA GLU A 696 -15.13 -13.18 -12.13
C GLU A 696 -15.99 -12.20 -11.33
N MET A 697 -15.37 -11.37 -10.46
CA MET A 697 -16.07 -10.31 -9.73
C MET A 697 -16.70 -9.29 -10.70
N TRP A 698 -15.95 -8.86 -11.73
CA TRP A 698 -16.49 -7.99 -12.78
C TRP A 698 -17.62 -8.65 -13.57
N ASP A 699 -17.46 -9.90 -13.99
CA ASP A 699 -18.47 -10.63 -14.77
C ASP A 699 -19.80 -10.76 -14.00
N LEU A 700 -19.74 -10.98 -12.69
CA LEU A 700 -20.91 -11.02 -11.82
C LEU A 700 -21.64 -9.66 -11.78
N CYS A 701 -20.89 -8.57 -11.63
CA CYS A 701 -21.44 -7.22 -11.63
C CYS A 701 -22.05 -6.88 -13.00
N GLU A 702 -21.35 -7.17 -14.10
CA GLU A 702 -21.81 -6.94 -15.47
C GLU A 702 -23.10 -7.70 -15.80
N SER A 703 -23.17 -8.97 -15.41
CA SER A 703 -24.39 -9.77 -15.59
C SER A 703 -25.58 -9.12 -14.88
N THR A 704 -25.38 -8.66 -13.65
CA THR A 704 -26.46 -8.06 -12.85
C THR A 704 -26.84 -6.68 -13.39
N ALA A 705 -25.86 -5.87 -13.81
CA ALA A 705 -26.10 -4.58 -14.43
C ALA A 705 -26.96 -4.68 -15.69
N LYS A 706 -26.72 -5.68 -16.55
CA LYS A 706 -27.56 -5.94 -17.73
C LYS A 706 -29.01 -6.23 -17.35
N ASP A 707 -29.23 -7.00 -16.29
CA ASP A 707 -30.58 -7.29 -15.80
C ASP A 707 -31.25 -6.02 -15.27
N VAL A 708 -30.56 -5.21 -14.46
CA VAL A 708 -31.10 -3.93 -13.94
C VAL A 708 -31.47 -2.97 -15.07
N ILE A 709 -30.60 -2.81 -16.07
CA ILE A 709 -30.84 -1.91 -17.21
C ILE A 709 -32.05 -2.37 -18.03
N LYS A 710 -32.18 -3.68 -18.30
CA LYS A 710 -33.31 -4.24 -19.04
C LYS A 710 -34.65 -3.91 -18.38
N VAL A 711 -34.70 -3.91 -17.05
CA VAL A 711 -35.92 -3.56 -16.30
C VAL A 711 -36.28 -2.07 -16.47
N MET A 712 -35.30 -1.18 -16.63
CA MET A 712 -35.50 0.27 -16.79
C MET A 712 -36.43 0.64 -17.95
N ASP A 713 -36.30 -0.04 -19.09
CA ASP A 713 -37.13 0.27 -20.26
C ASP A 713 -38.58 -0.13 -20.03
N SER A 714 -38.81 -1.22 -19.29
CA SER A 714 -40.14 -1.64 -18.86
C SER A 714 -40.78 -0.61 -17.92
N PHE A 715 -39.99 0.04 -17.04
CA PHE A 715 -40.46 1.12 -16.19
C PHE A 715 -40.95 2.33 -16.97
N LYS A 716 -40.14 2.83 -17.90
CA LYS A 716 -40.50 4.02 -18.69
C LYS A 716 -41.80 3.78 -19.45
N GLN A 717 -41.94 2.60 -20.08
CA GLN A 717 -43.17 2.22 -20.77
C GLN A 717 -44.38 2.18 -19.82
N ALA A 718 -44.22 1.63 -18.62
CA ALA A 718 -45.29 1.58 -17.63
C ALA A 718 -45.70 2.99 -17.15
N GLU A 719 -44.73 3.87 -16.89
CA GLU A 719 -44.99 5.27 -16.52
C GLU A 719 -45.70 6.04 -17.64
N ASP A 720 -45.29 5.84 -18.89
CA ASP A 720 -45.86 6.51 -20.07
C ASP A 720 -47.34 6.17 -20.29
N VAL A 721 -47.77 4.96 -19.89
CA VAL A 721 -49.18 4.53 -19.96
C VAL A 721 -49.94 4.72 -18.65
N GLY A 722 -49.37 5.46 -17.69
CA GLY A 722 -50.03 5.87 -16.45
C GLY A 722 -50.12 4.81 -15.36
N VAL A 723 -49.34 3.72 -15.44
CA VAL A 723 -49.31 2.69 -14.38
C VAL A 723 -48.68 3.26 -13.11
N ASP A 724 -49.21 2.85 -11.95
CA ASP A 724 -48.62 3.17 -10.66
C ASP A 724 -47.30 2.39 -10.48
N THR A 725 -46.19 3.12 -10.56
CA THR A 725 -44.84 2.59 -10.41
C THR A 725 -44.25 2.85 -9.02
N SER A 726 -45.03 3.27 -8.01
CA SER A 726 -44.49 3.59 -6.67
C SER A 726 -43.70 2.44 -6.03
N TYR A 727 -44.32 1.26 -5.90
CA TYR A 727 -43.65 0.08 -5.34
C TYR A 727 -42.57 -0.48 -6.27
N PRO A 728 -42.83 -0.70 -7.58
CA PRO A 728 -41.78 -1.04 -8.53
C PRO A 728 -40.56 -0.11 -8.43
N SER A 729 -40.75 1.22 -8.38
CA SER A 729 -39.65 2.20 -8.35
C SER A 729 -38.82 2.07 -7.09
N TYR A 730 -39.46 1.81 -5.94
CA TYR A 730 -38.74 1.52 -4.70
C TYR A 730 -37.82 0.30 -4.84
N LEU A 731 -38.35 -0.80 -5.39
CA LEU A 731 -37.57 -2.02 -5.63
C LEU A 731 -36.43 -1.76 -6.62
N TYR A 732 -36.69 -0.98 -7.67
CA TYR A 732 -35.70 -0.63 -8.68
C TYR A 732 -34.55 0.23 -8.14
N ASP A 733 -34.88 1.27 -7.37
CA ASP A 733 -33.88 2.10 -6.70
C ASP A 733 -33.04 1.26 -5.70
N SER A 734 -33.68 0.30 -5.02
CA SER A 734 -32.99 -0.65 -4.13
C SER A 734 -32.04 -1.57 -4.90
N ALA A 735 -32.48 -2.12 -6.04
CA ALA A 735 -31.65 -2.96 -6.90
C ALA A 735 -30.40 -2.22 -7.40
N TRP A 736 -30.54 -0.95 -7.80
CA TRP A 736 -29.42 -0.10 -8.21
C TRP A 736 -28.44 0.16 -7.08
N ARG A 737 -28.93 0.48 -5.87
CA ARG A 737 -28.07 0.77 -4.71
C ARG A 737 -27.13 -0.41 -4.42
N HIS A 738 -27.68 -1.62 -4.35
CA HIS A 738 -26.89 -2.82 -4.13
C HIS A 738 -25.89 -3.08 -5.27
N LEU A 739 -26.28 -2.85 -6.52
CA LEU A 739 -25.33 -2.94 -7.65
C LEU A 739 -24.20 -1.92 -7.52
N ILE A 740 -24.50 -0.66 -7.19
CA ILE A 740 -23.49 0.39 -6.97
C ILE A 740 -22.52 -0.02 -5.85
N ILE A 741 -23.01 -0.53 -4.73
CA ILE A 741 -22.15 -0.99 -3.62
C ILE A 741 -21.26 -2.16 -4.05
N ALA A 742 -21.78 -3.08 -4.85
CA ALA A 742 -21.00 -4.19 -5.41
C ALA A 742 -19.88 -3.74 -6.35
N ARG A 743 -19.96 -2.53 -6.93
CA ARG A 743 -18.97 -1.96 -7.86
C ARG A 743 -17.78 -1.28 -7.18
N ASP A 744 -17.66 -1.33 -5.86
CA ASP A 744 -16.56 -0.73 -5.13
C ASP A 744 -15.19 -1.27 -5.60
N SER A 745 -14.33 -0.36 -6.08
CA SER A 745 -13.04 -0.73 -6.66
C SER A 745 -12.07 -1.30 -5.63
N GLY A 746 -12.24 -0.98 -4.35
CA GLY A 746 -11.42 -1.51 -3.26
C GLY A 746 -11.63 -3.01 -3.07
N TRP A 747 -12.89 -3.48 -3.14
CA TRP A 747 -13.18 -4.92 -3.08
C TRP A 747 -12.53 -5.68 -4.24
N ILE A 748 -12.68 -5.15 -5.45
CA ILE A 748 -12.13 -5.75 -6.66
C ILE A 748 -10.60 -5.72 -6.65
N TRP A 749 -10.00 -4.59 -6.27
CA TRP A 749 -8.56 -4.44 -6.16
C TRP A 749 -7.93 -5.49 -5.22
N MET A 750 -8.54 -5.71 -4.06
CA MET A 750 -8.06 -6.71 -3.10
C MET A 750 -8.13 -8.14 -3.66
N GLY A 751 -9.11 -8.45 -4.52
CA GLY A 751 -9.30 -9.79 -5.09
C GLY A 751 -9.41 -10.91 -4.05
N SER A 752 -9.84 -10.57 -2.83
CA SER A 752 -9.90 -11.48 -1.68
C SER A 752 -11.25 -12.21 -1.60
N GLN A 753 -11.29 -13.36 -0.92
CA GLN A 753 -12.55 -14.09 -0.72
C GLN A 753 -13.60 -13.22 0.01
N VAL A 754 -13.17 -12.40 0.96
CA VAL A 754 -14.06 -11.45 1.66
C VAL A 754 -14.71 -10.46 0.68
N GLY A 755 -13.93 -9.93 -0.27
CA GLY A 755 -14.45 -9.06 -1.32
C GLY A 755 -15.42 -9.78 -2.26
N VAL A 756 -15.11 -11.03 -2.65
CA VAL A 756 -16.00 -11.86 -3.48
C VAL A 756 -17.33 -12.11 -2.79
N ASP A 757 -17.30 -12.51 -1.51
CA ASP A 757 -18.50 -12.80 -0.73
C ASP A 757 -19.36 -11.55 -0.55
N ARG A 758 -18.70 -10.40 -0.32
CA ARG A 758 -19.36 -9.10 -0.24
C ARG A 758 -20.08 -8.75 -1.54
N ILE A 759 -19.39 -8.80 -2.68
CA ILE A 759 -19.98 -8.54 -4.00
C ILE A 759 -21.15 -9.49 -4.26
N LYS A 760 -20.98 -10.80 -4.02
CA LYS A 760 -22.07 -11.77 -4.21
C LYS A 760 -23.29 -11.48 -3.33
N SER A 761 -23.08 -11.09 -2.07
CA SER A 761 -24.16 -10.72 -1.17
C SER A 761 -24.97 -9.54 -1.73
N GLU A 762 -24.29 -8.47 -2.13
CA GLU A 762 -24.94 -7.30 -2.72
C GLU A 762 -25.67 -7.63 -4.02
N LEU A 763 -25.04 -8.36 -4.94
CA LEU A 763 -25.66 -8.74 -6.20
C LEU A 763 -26.85 -9.68 -6.01
N ASN A 764 -26.84 -10.56 -4.99
CA ASN A 764 -27.98 -11.39 -4.64
C ASN A 764 -29.15 -10.54 -4.14
N GLN A 765 -28.89 -9.51 -3.32
CA GLN A 765 -29.93 -8.56 -2.92
C GLN A 765 -30.48 -7.78 -4.12
N SER A 766 -29.60 -7.30 -5.01
CA SER A 766 -30.02 -6.64 -6.24
C SER A 766 -30.95 -7.54 -7.08
N LYS A 767 -30.56 -8.79 -7.31
CA LYS A 767 -31.38 -9.79 -8.04
C LYS A 767 -32.68 -10.12 -7.34
N PHE A 768 -32.69 -10.17 -6.01
CA PHE A 768 -33.92 -10.37 -5.23
C PHE A 768 -34.94 -9.25 -5.53
N TYR A 769 -34.51 -7.98 -5.47
CA TYR A 769 -35.38 -6.86 -5.84
C TYR A 769 -35.81 -6.91 -7.31
N LEU A 770 -34.91 -7.24 -8.24
CA LEU A 770 -35.26 -7.35 -9.66
C LEU A 770 -36.34 -8.38 -9.95
N LYS A 771 -36.31 -9.51 -9.25
CA LYS A 771 -37.33 -10.55 -9.39
C LYS A 771 -38.71 -10.02 -8.97
N ASP A 772 -38.78 -9.32 -7.84
CA ASP A 772 -40.04 -8.78 -7.31
C ASP A 772 -40.58 -7.62 -8.16
N ILE A 773 -39.72 -6.90 -8.89
CA ILE A 773 -40.16 -5.82 -9.79
C ILE A 773 -41.10 -6.32 -10.88
N TYR A 774 -40.80 -7.45 -11.53
CA TYR A 774 -41.64 -7.94 -12.63
C TYR A 774 -43.04 -8.32 -12.14
N ASP A 775 -43.11 -9.07 -11.04
CA ASP A 775 -44.37 -9.45 -10.41
C ASP A 775 -45.16 -8.21 -9.96
N SER A 776 -44.44 -7.20 -9.44
CA SER A 776 -45.01 -5.92 -9.03
C SER A 776 -45.56 -5.11 -10.20
N LEU A 777 -44.81 -4.95 -11.30
CA LEU A 777 -45.25 -4.26 -12.50
C LEU A 777 -46.48 -4.93 -13.12
N ILE A 778 -46.49 -6.27 -13.23
CA ILE A 778 -47.67 -7.01 -13.73
C ILE A 778 -48.88 -6.77 -12.83
N SER A 779 -48.68 -6.75 -11.51
CA SER A 779 -49.75 -6.49 -10.55
C SER A 779 -50.29 -5.07 -10.69
N SER A 780 -49.42 -4.07 -10.80
CA SER A 780 -49.79 -2.66 -11.04
C SER A 780 -50.55 -2.48 -12.36
N ILE A 781 -50.11 -3.12 -13.45
CA ILE A 781 -50.80 -3.08 -14.75
C ILE A 781 -52.22 -3.66 -14.64
N ARG A 782 -52.41 -4.70 -13.82
CA ARG A 782 -53.71 -5.32 -13.58
C ARG A 782 -54.58 -4.56 -12.57
N GLY A 783 -54.07 -3.49 -11.96
CA GLY A 783 -54.75 -2.81 -10.85
C GLY A 783 -54.89 -3.69 -9.60
N THR A 784 -53.96 -4.63 -9.41
CA THR A 784 -53.95 -5.57 -8.27
C THR A 784 -52.78 -5.27 -7.34
N ILE A 785 -52.96 -5.54 -6.05
CA ILE A 785 -51.92 -5.35 -5.05
C ILE A 785 -50.81 -6.40 -5.28
N PRO A 786 -49.53 -6.00 -5.45
CA PRO A 786 -48.42 -6.93 -5.56
C PRO A 786 -48.34 -7.86 -4.35
N LYS A 787 -48.15 -9.16 -4.59
CA LYS A 787 -48.15 -10.18 -3.52
C LYS A 787 -47.13 -9.91 -2.41
N ASN A 788 -45.97 -9.37 -2.77
CA ASN A 788 -44.86 -9.11 -1.85
C ASN A 788 -44.83 -7.65 -1.34
N ALA A 789 -45.79 -6.81 -1.76
CA ALA A 789 -45.83 -5.43 -1.31
C ALA A 789 -46.17 -5.35 0.19
N PRO A 790 -45.37 -4.62 0.99
CA PRO A 790 -45.68 -4.42 2.41
C PRO A 790 -46.98 -3.65 2.56
N ARG A 791 -47.79 -4.01 3.55
CA ARG A 791 -48.96 -3.22 4.00
C ARG A 791 -48.60 -2.32 5.18
N PHE A 792 -49.46 -1.34 5.45
CA PHE A 792 -49.33 -0.42 6.60
C PHE A 792 -49.05 -1.15 7.92
N THR A 793 -49.73 -2.25 8.18
CA THR A 793 -49.60 -2.98 9.45
C THR A 793 -48.53 -4.08 9.43
N ASP A 794 -47.94 -4.39 8.28
CA ASP A 794 -46.95 -5.48 8.19
C ASP A 794 -45.66 -5.08 8.93
N ASN A 795 -45.18 -5.96 9.81
CA ASN A 795 -44.04 -5.72 10.70
C ASN A 795 -44.19 -4.50 11.62
N ALA A 796 -45.40 -3.96 11.79
CA ALA A 796 -45.66 -2.88 12.72
C ALA A 796 -45.98 -3.42 14.12
N THR A 797 -45.48 -2.75 15.17
CA THR A 797 -45.85 -3.04 16.55
C THR A 797 -46.96 -2.09 16.99
N ASN A 798 -48.02 -2.59 17.65
CA ASN A 798 -49.06 -1.71 18.19
C ASN A 798 -48.54 -0.96 19.42
N ILE A 799 -48.77 0.35 19.46
CA ILE A 799 -48.53 1.23 20.61
C ILE A 799 -49.87 1.70 21.15
N SER A 800 -50.08 1.61 22.46
CA SER A 800 -51.29 2.13 23.10
C SER A 800 -51.28 3.67 23.11
N ALA A 801 -52.45 4.32 23.09
CA ALA A 801 -52.51 5.77 23.18
C ALA A 801 -51.80 6.33 24.43
N ALA A 802 -51.86 5.61 25.56
CA ALA A 802 -51.16 5.98 26.79
C ALA A 802 -49.63 5.93 26.62
N ASP A 803 -49.11 4.88 25.98
CA ASP A 803 -47.67 4.76 25.71
C ASP A 803 -47.19 5.85 24.73
N PHE A 804 -48.00 6.18 23.74
CA PHE A 804 -47.68 7.26 22.81
C PHE A 804 -47.63 8.63 23.50
N GLU A 805 -48.60 8.94 24.36
CA GLU A 805 -48.58 10.19 25.15
C GLU A 805 -47.39 10.23 26.14
N ASN A 806 -46.99 9.08 26.69
CA ASN A 806 -45.75 8.97 27.47
C ASN A 806 -44.49 9.25 26.62
N ILE A 807 -44.45 8.76 25.37
CA ILE A 807 -43.35 9.07 24.43
C ILE A 807 -43.34 10.56 24.12
N LYS A 808 -44.49 11.14 23.76
CA LYS A 808 -44.64 12.55 23.39
C LYS A 808 -44.26 13.49 24.53
N SER A 809 -44.72 13.21 25.74
CA SER A 809 -44.34 13.99 26.94
C SER A 809 -42.85 13.88 27.25
N SER A 810 -42.22 12.72 26.99
CA SER A 810 -40.77 12.56 27.16
C SER A 810 -39.91 13.31 26.11
N ALA A 811 -40.53 13.76 25.01
CA ALA A 811 -39.87 14.45 23.89
C ALA A 811 -40.19 15.95 23.79
N LYS A 812 -40.93 16.50 24.76
CA LYS A 812 -41.68 17.78 24.70
C LYS A 812 -40.84 19.04 24.41
N ASP A 813 -39.53 19.01 24.63
CA ASP A 813 -38.64 20.18 24.48
C ASP A 813 -37.86 20.22 23.14
N LYS A 814 -38.12 19.30 22.19
CA LYS A 814 -37.27 19.12 20.99
C LYS A 814 -38.04 18.69 19.73
N ILE A 815 -39.08 19.45 19.37
CA ILE A 815 -39.76 19.30 18.08
C ILE A 815 -38.84 19.89 17.01
N LEU A 816 -38.46 19.08 16.02
CA LEU A 816 -37.54 19.48 14.96
C LEU A 816 -38.31 19.94 13.73
N ASP A 817 -37.88 21.05 13.15
CA ASP A 817 -38.40 21.52 11.87
C ASP A 817 -37.78 20.68 10.75
N VAL A 818 -38.62 20.16 9.85
CA VAL A 818 -38.18 19.30 8.75
C VAL A 818 -38.20 20.10 7.46
N SER A 819 -37.04 20.13 6.79
CA SER A 819 -36.81 20.97 5.60
C SER A 819 -37.66 20.58 4.39
N SER A 820 -38.08 19.31 4.30
CA SER A 820 -38.99 18.81 3.25
C SER A 820 -39.57 17.43 3.61
N PHE A 821 -40.79 17.15 3.14
CA PHE A 821 -41.40 15.82 3.14
C PHE A 821 -41.87 15.48 1.74
N VAL A 822 -41.67 14.22 1.30
CA VAL A 822 -42.11 13.75 -0.02
C VAL A 822 -42.89 12.46 0.14
N VAL A 823 -44.04 12.40 -0.51
CA VAL A 823 -44.86 11.18 -0.67
C VAL A 823 -44.89 10.82 -2.14
N LYS A 824 -44.41 9.62 -2.48
CA LYS A 824 -44.61 9.01 -3.81
C LYS A 824 -45.93 8.23 -3.73
N PRO A 825 -46.90 8.45 -4.64
CA PRO A 825 -46.76 8.25 -6.10
C PRO A 825 -47.05 9.49 -6.96
N LYS A 826 -46.54 9.47 -8.19
CA LYS A 826 -46.88 10.45 -9.23
C LYS A 826 -48.34 10.31 -9.71
N ASN A 827 -48.82 9.07 -9.78
CA ASN A 827 -50.21 8.71 -10.11
C ASN A 827 -50.76 7.81 -8.99
N PRO A 828 -51.44 8.37 -7.97
CA PRO A 828 -51.96 7.58 -6.86
C PRO A 828 -53.08 6.61 -7.28
N SER A 829 -53.11 5.46 -6.61
CA SER A 829 -54.07 4.37 -6.78
C SER A 829 -54.29 3.64 -5.44
N ALA A 830 -55.32 2.81 -5.35
CA ALA A 830 -55.54 1.97 -4.15
C ALA A 830 -54.39 0.96 -3.89
N SER A 831 -53.52 0.73 -4.87
CA SER A 831 -52.31 -0.11 -4.77
C SER A 831 -51.01 0.67 -4.54
N SER A 832 -51.11 1.99 -4.32
CA SER A 832 -49.95 2.84 -4.14
C SER A 832 -49.14 2.51 -2.90
N PHE A 833 -47.83 2.41 -3.10
CA PHE A 833 -46.88 2.22 -2.02
C PHE A 833 -46.40 3.55 -1.49
N ILE A 834 -46.70 3.78 -0.21
CA ILE A 834 -46.41 5.01 0.49
C ILE A 834 -45.12 4.85 1.29
N SER A 835 -44.15 5.70 0.97
CA SER A 835 -42.96 5.94 1.79
C SER A 835 -42.98 7.38 2.25
N VAL A 836 -42.73 7.59 3.55
CA VAL A 836 -42.57 8.94 4.11
C VAL A 836 -41.09 9.16 4.35
N LYS A 837 -40.59 10.25 3.76
CA LYS A 837 -39.19 10.64 3.82
C LYS A 837 -39.01 11.89 4.66
N VAL A 838 -37.93 11.92 5.41
CA VAL A 838 -37.49 13.07 6.19
C VAL A 838 -36.04 13.35 5.86
N VAL A 839 -35.75 14.60 5.48
CA VAL A 839 -34.40 15.16 5.41
C VAL A 839 -34.21 15.99 6.67
N MET A 840 -33.43 15.50 7.64
CA MET A 840 -33.19 16.28 8.85
C MET A 840 -32.12 17.35 8.59
N GLY A 841 -32.28 18.51 9.22
CA GLY A 841 -31.33 19.62 9.12
C GLY A 841 -30.13 19.42 10.05
N ASP A 842 -29.77 20.42 10.85
CA ASP A 842 -28.55 20.41 11.67
C ASP A 842 -28.58 19.55 12.94
N ILE A 843 -29.55 18.63 13.11
CA ILE A 843 -29.87 18.04 14.43
C ILE A 843 -29.14 16.70 14.72
N TYR A 844 -28.14 16.35 13.92
CA TYR A 844 -27.63 14.98 13.85
C TYR A 844 -26.61 14.54 14.92
N GLU A 845 -26.07 15.42 15.75
CA GLU A 845 -24.81 15.12 16.46
C GLU A 845 -24.87 13.88 17.40
N PHE A 846 -26.05 13.29 17.68
CA PHE A 846 -26.16 12.18 18.64
C PHE A 846 -27.16 11.05 18.33
N LEU A 847 -27.72 10.93 17.12
CA LEU A 847 -28.79 9.95 16.86
C LEU A 847 -28.28 8.52 16.67
N ASP A 848 -28.93 7.56 17.31
CA ASP A 848 -28.73 6.12 17.11
C ASP A 848 -29.78 5.60 16.11
N PHE A 849 -29.42 5.56 14.83
CA PHE A 849 -30.32 5.12 13.76
C PHE A 849 -30.83 3.68 13.94
N SER A 850 -30.10 2.83 14.66
CA SER A 850 -30.57 1.46 14.97
C SER A 850 -31.81 1.44 15.88
N LYS A 851 -32.11 2.57 16.53
CA LYS A 851 -33.28 2.77 17.38
C LYS A 851 -34.27 3.79 16.81
N ALA A 852 -34.04 4.29 15.59
CA ALA A 852 -34.95 5.20 14.94
C ALA A 852 -36.24 4.48 14.55
N LYS A 853 -37.37 5.07 14.87
CA LYS A 853 -38.69 4.48 14.61
C LYS A 853 -39.65 5.54 14.10
N ALA A 854 -40.65 5.09 13.37
CA ALA A 854 -41.77 5.91 12.94
C ALA A 854 -43.02 5.39 13.65
N ILE A 855 -43.69 6.28 14.37
CA ILE A 855 -44.98 6.04 15.01
C ILE A 855 -46.03 6.69 14.15
N PHE A 856 -47.09 5.97 13.78
CA PHE A 856 -48.15 6.54 12.98
C PHE A 856 -49.55 6.08 13.40
N SER A 857 -50.54 6.94 13.20
CA SER A 857 -51.97 6.62 13.33
C SER A 857 -52.63 6.62 11.96
N ILE A 858 -53.74 5.89 11.81
CA ILE A 858 -54.51 5.83 10.58
C ILE A 858 -55.93 6.34 10.88
N ASN A 859 -56.43 7.25 10.05
CA ASN A 859 -57.76 7.86 10.12
C ASN A 859 -58.11 8.51 11.47
N GLY A 860 -57.10 8.99 12.21
CA GLY A 860 -57.29 9.59 13.52
C GLY A 860 -57.75 8.61 14.61
N GLU A 861 -57.66 7.30 14.36
CA GLU A 861 -57.97 6.29 15.37
C GLU A 861 -56.98 6.36 16.54
N PRO A 862 -57.40 6.07 17.79
CA PRO A 862 -56.54 6.07 18.98
C PRO A 862 -55.59 4.84 19.02
N LYS A 863 -55.26 4.29 17.85
CA LYS A 863 -54.38 3.15 17.67
C LYS A 863 -53.15 3.60 16.90
N TYR A 864 -51.99 3.44 17.53
CA TYR A 864 -50.71 3.81 16.95
C TYR A 864 -49.94 2.57 16.54
N PHE A 865 -49.18 2.70 15.46
CA PHE A 865 -48.32 1.67 14.89
C PHE A 865 -46.89 2.16 14.90
N GLU A 866 -45.97 1.27 15.24
CA GLU A 866 -44.53 1.54 15.26
C GLU A 866 -43.85 0.73 14.17
N LYS A 867 -43.07 1.40 13.30
CA LYS A 867 -42.22 0.75 12.30
C LYS A 867 -40.76 1.18 12.45
N PRO A 868 -39.80 0.32 12.09
CA PRO A 868 -38.42 0.72 11.96
C PRO A 868 -38.28 1.77 10.85
N VAL A 869 -37.33 2.67 11.04
CA VAL A 869 -36.95 3.69 10.06
C VAL A 869 -35.63 3.28 9.42
N ASN A 870 -35.54 3.44 8.11
CA ASN A 870 -34.34 3.15 7.34
C ASN A 870 -33.55 4.44 7.13
N PHE A 871 -32.25 4.39 7.41
CA PHE A 871 -31.32 5.41 6.95
C PHE A 871 -30.78 4.97 5.59
N GLU A 872 -31.09 5.72 4.54
CA GLU A 872 -30.79 5.34 3.17
C GLU A 872 -29.43 5.90 2.70
N TYR A 873 -28.89 5.28 1.65
CA TYR A 873 -27.59 5.66 1.08
C TYR A 873 -27.56 7.05 0.44
N ASN A 874 -28.69 7.71 0.25
CA ASN A 874 -28.77 9.12 -0.18
C ASN A 874 -28.90 10.09 1.00
N GLY A 875 -28.69 9.63 2.23
CA GLY A 875 -28.79 10.44 3.45
C GLY A 875 -30.23 10.69 3.92
N GLU A 876 -31.24 10.17 3.21
CA GLU A 876 -32.64 10.29 3.60
C GLU A 876 -32.97 9.33 4.75
N ILE A 877 -33.92 9.74 5.58
CA ILE A 877 -34.54 8.91 6.61
C ILE A 877 -35.93 8.52 6.12
N ILE A 878 -36.18 7.24 5.92
CA ILE A 878 -37.40 6.75 5.29
C ILE A 878 -38.13 5.78 6.21
N VAL A 879 -39.45 5.97 6.36
CA VAL A 879 -40.34 4.89 6.77
C VAL A 879 -41.15 4.42 5.57
N ASN A 880 -41.06 3.12 5.28
CA ASN A 880 -41.89 2.46 4.29
C ASN A 880 -43.20 2.03 4.96
N LEU A 881 -44.25 2.85 4.80
CA LEU A 881 -45.57 2.53 5.35
C LEU A 881 -46.16 1.34 4.60
N GLY A 882 -46.03 1.29 3.27
CA GLY A 882 -46.57 0.19 2.46
C GLY A 882 -47.80 0.62 1.68
N ILE A 883 -48.66 -0.33 1.34
CA ILE A 883 -49.95 -0.10 0.68
C ILE A 883 -51.05 0.05 1.75
N PRO A 884 -51.92 1.07 1.64
CA PRO A 884 -53.02 1.26 2.59
C PRO A 884 -54.02 0.10 2.52
N THR A 885 -54.68 -0.19 3.65
CA THR A 885 -55.70 -1.25 3.72
C THR A 885 -57.08 -0.82 3.21
N THR A 886 -57.26 0.48 2.97
CA THR A 886 -58.50 1.12 2.54
C THR A 886 -58.20 2.05 1.38
N GLU A 887 -59.22 2.33 0.56
CA GLU A 887 -59.08 3.25 -0.59
C GLU A 887 -58.68 4.67 -0.16
N LYS A 888 -59.09 5.08 1.05
CA LYS A 888 -58.71 6.37 1.66
C LYS A 888 -58.04 6.16 3.00
N ALA A 889 -56.96 6.88 3.26
CA ALA A 889 -56.26 6.86 4.54
C ALA A 889 -55.69 8.24 4.89
N SER A 890 -55.99 8.74 6.09
CA SER A 890 -55.27 9.87 6.71
C SER A 890 -54.23 9.31 7.67
N VAL A 891 -52.94 9.56 7.47
CA VAL A 891 -51.87 9.01 8.30
C VAL A 891 -51.10 10.14 8.97
N ASP A 892 -51.10 10.17 10.30
CA ASP A 892 -50.18 11.06 11.04
C ASP A 892 -48.91 10.30 11.35
N VAL A 893 -47.75 10.76 10.88
CA VAL A 893 -46.45 10.12 11.12
C VAL A 893 -45.59 10.97 12.04
N TYR A 894 -44.98 10.31 13.02
CA TYR A 894 -44.01 10.86 13.96
C TYR A 894 -42.73 10.06 13.87
N PHE A 895 -41.57 10.70 13.73
CA PHE A 895 -40.29 10.03 13.82
C PHE A 895 -39.76 10.16 15.24
N LEU A 896 -39.56 9.02 15.90
CA LEU A 896 -38.93 8.90 17.20
C LEU A 896 -37.46 8.54 17.00
N PHE A 897 -36.58 9.43 17.44
CA PHE A 897 -35.15 9.18 17.48
C PHE A 897 -34.68 9.06 18.93
N GLU A 898 -33.78 8.12 19.18
CA GLU A 898 -33.08 8.02 20.45
C GLU A 898 -31.61 8.40 20.25
N SER A 899 -31.07 9.22 21.13
CA SER A 899 -29.64 9.53 21.11
C SER A 899 -28.80 8.46 21.81
N PHE A 900 -27.50 8.42 21.54
CA PHE A 900 -26.56 7.58 22.30
C PHE A 900 -26.57 7.87 23.82
N SER A 901 -26.97 9.08 24.22
CA SER A 901 -27.17 9.47 25.63
C SER A 901 -28.54 9.09 26.21
N LYS A 902 -29.32 8.26 25.50
CA LYS A 902 -30.70 7.84 25.84
C LYS A 902 -31.73 8.98 25.92
N LYS A 903 -31.39 10.17 25.43
CA LYS A 903 -32.39 11.25 25.26
C LYS A 903 -33.22 10.96 24.02
N LYS A 904 -34.55 10.98 24.15
CA LYS A 904 -35.51 10.82 23.06
C LYS A 904 -35.82 12.16 22.39
N GLN A 905 -36.05 12.14 21.09
CA GLN A 905 -36.49 13.28 20.30
C GLN A 905 -37.63 12.82 19.38
N LEU A 906 -38.71 13.59 19.29
CA LEU A 906 -39.88 13.26 18.47
C LEU A 906 -40.07 14.37 17.44
N VAL A 907 -40.22 13.97 16.18
CA VAL A 907 -40.34 14.86 15.03
C VAL A 907 -41.68 14.58 14.34
N GLY A 908 -42.57 15.57 14.27
CA GLY A 908 -43.93 15.43 13.73
C GLY A 908 -45.01 16.01 14.68
N PRO A 909 -46.30 15.83 14.38
CA PRO A 909 -46.83 14.98 13.32
C PRO A 909 -46.62 15.55 11.91
N PHE A 910 -46.43 14.65 10.96
CA PHE A 910 -46.65 14.90 9.54
C PHE A 910 -47.96 14.22 9.13
N THR A 911 -49.00 15.00 8.89
CA THR A 911 -50.30 14.48 8.43
C THR A 911 -50.28 14.29 6.92
N LEU A 912 -50.46 13.06 6.47
CA LEU A 912 -50.65 12.69 5.08
C LEU A 912 -52.11 12.33 4.83
N LYS A 913 -52.70 12.82 3.74
CA LYS A 913 -53.97 12.31 3.22
C LYS A 913 -53.71 11.57 1.91
N VAL A 914 -54.07 10.29 1.87
CA VAL A 914 -54.08 9.45 0.68
C VAL A 914 -55.55 9.30 0.30
N GLU A 915 -55.94 9.90 -0.83
CA GLU A 915 -57.31 9.89 -1.37
C GLU A 915 -57.44 9.04 -2.63
#